data_AF-A0A0Q7KYT1-F1
#
_entry.id   AF-A0A0Q7KYT1-F1
#
_cell.length_a   1.000
_cell.length_b   1.000
_cell.length_c   1.000
_cell.angle_alpha   90.00
_cell.angle_beta   90.00
_cell.angle_gamma   90.00
#
_symmetry.space_group_name_H-M   'P 1'
#
loop_
_entity.id
_entity.type
_entity.pdbx_description
1 polymer ?
#
loop_
_entity_poly.entity_id
_entity_poly.type
_entity_poly.pdbx_seq_one_letter_code
_entity_poly.pdbx_strand_id
1 'polypeptide(L)'
;MSSLIATPEFQLNALVAGLALLLMTWARVERITHRVLFGALTALLLLRYAVWRIVATMPPSDLGFETLFAWVFLCFELMAIVYTLMSIHMLMRRRDNRAQADRGEAALRARGDDVPAVDVFICTYNEELAVLEKTIIAAQAIDYPRLNVWVLDDTRRDWLRDYCERRGVHYARRPDNTHAKAGNLNNGLRLSAGVTDAPFILVLDADFAPQRQIVYRMLGLFEDRRVGLVQTPQFYYNADPIQHNLRATDSWVDEQRVFFDVLQPAKDAVDSAFCVGTSFIVRRDAITEAGGFPVGSVCEDIHTTYLLLRQGRITRWLGERLSNGLSAESIVDYINQRSRWCLGTVQLALLPDGPLLGRGYSLPARLHFVHGLLHWLGKPFMVLILLAPALYWYAGVSAFHATPQAFAAYGLPSLMMFWAYSYWISQRRCLPVFSEVSQLVAAMAVSGTLARAMLKPFGHPFKVTAKGLDRSRTVVHWKLVGVFGGLLVALQGAAAMAALSGAALTPGDQLNLVWTGIALVLCLGALMACVDLPRPQQEERFPWRARARVRTAAGEGESRFVNIAADGALLEGRGPLKRLRVGQPLEVHVGPVGWLPARLAARGRAGAELSFDATEAQREHLVRHVFNVPPSHVAVQVRPWQAASALMASAGIRAPGAGFARLSLRLLLAVLAVCIVLVTTGCNLTPPLKEPDLAVPTQWPAGTTAPDAQPMDWRNFVQDEELRGLIATALDNNRDLRAYAAKAREGRATYAGSRASLFPQVGLSAHGQRAQTTPQGSLSPVGNLPSDGRVSNSFDIQAGVMSYELDFFGRQQSAAQQSGALAEAGDKDHAAARMNLVGEVSNAYLTLRADRALLALAMANEATLNANADMIGRARAVGGAAQLDVYRVQSLLQNARVRQEEYRMRVAQDLQWLNVLVGRPVPPETGSARPWPERSTAQVAAGLPSSLLQRRPDLLAAYARVEAANSGVGAAKAAMLPTISLTALAGGVSKELSTLLDSGNSSWAGVLGVSLPIFDWGRRSANVSASEERLAAAMASYESAAQVAFREVAHALIAGDHLQPQLEAQQARVLVLEKVAGISRTRFRSGMEDYFSSQDAQRELYTGQQQLIELQLKAAVNSVNLYKALGGGWGRA
;
A
#
# COMPACT_ATOMS: atom_id res chain seq x y z
N MET A 1 -1.89 17.31 -9.54
CA MET A 1 -0.78 16.31 -9.51
C MET A 1 0.05 16.43 -8.25
N SER A 2 0.56 17.61 -7.86
CA SER A 2 1.32 17.80 -6.60
C SER A 2 0.58 17.33 -5.35
N SER A 3 -0.73 17.61 -5.24
CA SER A 3 -1.59 17.14 -4.15
C SER A 3 -1.78 15.62 -4.10
N LEU A 4 -1.79 14.95 -5.26
CA LEU A 4 -1.94 13.49 -5.37
C LEU A 4 -0.61 12.77 -5.07
N ILE A 5 0.52 13.39 -5.44
CA ILE A 5 1.86 12.87 -5.18
C ILE A 5 2.22 12.92 -3.69
N ALA A 6 1.64 13.87 -2.95
CA ALA A 6 1.83 14.03 -1.51
C ALA A 6 1.05 13.02 -0.66
N THR A 7 0.16 12.20 -1.24
CA THR A 7 -0.63 11.25 -0.45
C THR A 7 0.19 10.01 -0.08
N PRO A 8 0.06 9.47 1.15
CA PRO A 8 0.82 8.32 1.59
C PRO A 8 0.53 7.07 0.75
N GLU A 9 -0.69 6.93 0.24
CA GLU A 9 -1.06 5.81 -0.64
C GLU A 9 -0.31 5.87 -1.96
N PHE A 10 -0.18 7.06 -2.57
CA PHE A 10 0.55 7.21 -3.82
C PHE A 10 2.04 6.87 -3.63
N GLN A 11 2.64 7.33 -2.54
CA GLN A 11 4.03 7.04 -2.20
C GLN A 11 4.28 5.55 -1.97
N LEU A 12 3.40 4.87 -1.23
CA LEU A 12 3.47 3.43 -1.02
C LEU A 12 3.38 2.66 -2.34
N ASN A 13 2.41 3.02 -3.19
CA ASN A 13 2.25 2.37 -4.50
C ASN A 13 3.44 2.62 -5.42
N ALA A 14 4.01 3.83 -5.41
CA ALA A 14 5.21 4.15 -6.16
C ALA A 14 6.44 3.35 -5.66
N LEU A 15 6.59 3.20 -4.35
CA LEU A 15 7.64 2.38 -3.74
C LEU A 15 7.51 0.91 -4.15
N VAL A 16 6.31 0.33 -4.03
CA VAL A 16 6.06 -1.08 -4.41
C VAL A 16 6.22 -1.27 -5.92
N ALA A 17 5.81 -0.31 -6.75
CA ALA A 17 6.10 -0.31 -8.18
C ALA A 17 7.60 -0.34 -8.47
N GLY A 18 8.36 0.55 -7.81
CA GLY A 18 9.81 0.63 -7.96
C GLY A 18 10.52 -0.66 -7.54
N LEU A 19 10.12 -1.23 -6.39
CA LEU A 19 10.64 -2.51 -5.91
C LEU A 19 10.29 -3.67 -6.84
N ALA A 20 9.05 -3.73 -7.32
CA ALA A 20 8.61 -4.74 -8.27
C ALA A 20 9.43 -4.67 -9.57
N LEU A 21 9.62 -3.46 -10.13
CA LEU A 21 10.45 -3.24 -11.32
C LEU A 21 11.93 -3.60 -11.08
N LEU A 22 12.49 -3.25 -9.93
CA LEU A 22 13.84 -3.61 -9.54
C LEU A 22 14.00 -5.13 -9.49
N LEU A 23 13.09 -5.84 -8.82
CA LEU A 23 13.13 -7.30 -8.73
C LEU A 23 12.93 -7.95 -10.11
N MET A 24 12.01 -7.45 -10.95
CA MET A 24 11.81 -7.98 -12.31
C MET A 24 13.05 -7.85 -13.21
N THR A 25 13.89 -6.83 -12.98
CA THR A 25 15.08 -6.54 -13.81
C THR A 25 16.36 -7.18 -13.27
N TRP A 26 16.56 -7.13 -11.95
CA TRP A 26 17.76 -7.66 -11.29
C TRP A 26 17.65 -9.16 -10.97
N ALA A 27 16.47 -9.62 -10.53
CA ALA A 27 16.30 -10.99 -10.09
C ALA A 27 16.30 -11.97 -11.27
N ARG A 28 17.09 -13.03 -11.13
CA ARG A 28 17.19 -14.17 -12.07
C ARG A 28 16.32 -15.35 -11.62
N VAL A 29 15.40 -15.80 -12.49
CA VAL A 29 14.43 -16.88 -12.23
C VAL A 29 15.12 -18.22 -11.95
N GLU A 30 16.35 -18.42 -12.42
CA GLU A 30 17.11 -19.66 -12.23
C GLU A 30 17.59 -19.83 -10.78
N ARG A 31 17.83 -18.72 -10.06
CA ARG A 31 18.37 -18.74 -8.70
C ARG A 31 17.27 -18.94 -7.66
N ILE A 32 17.45 -19.91 -6.77
CA ILE A 32 16.49 -20.21 -5.71
C ILE A 32 16.31 -19.03 -4.74
N THR A 33 17.39 -18.39 -4.33
CA THR A 33 17.37 -17.25 -3.39
C THR A 33 16.53 -16.10 -3.93
N HIS A 34 16.61 -15.83 -5.22
CA HIS A 34 15.82 -14.79 -5.88
C HIS A 34 14.33 -15.14 -5.94
N ARG A 35 13.99 -16.40 -6.24
CA ARG A 35 12.60 -16.87 -6.23
C ARG A 35 11.99 -16.81 -4.83
N VAL A 36 12.76 -17.21 -3.81
CA VAL A 36 12.35 -17.12 -2.41
C VAL A 36 12.15 -15.66 -2.00
N LEU A 37 13.09 -14.76 -2.31
CA LEU A 37 12.98 -13.34 -1.96
C LEU A 37 11.76 -12.68 -2.60
N PHE A 38 11.63 -12.77 -3.93
CA PHE A 38 10.51 -12.15 -4.64
C PHE A 38 9.18 -12.79 -4.22
N GLY A 39 9.14 -14.13 -4.15
CA GLY A 39 7.96 -14.86 -3.70
C GLY A 39 7.52 -14.50 -2.28
N ALA A 40 8.46 -14.42 -1.32
CA ALA A 40 8.16 -14.07 0.07
C ALA A 40 7.61 -12.64 0.20
N LEU A 41 8.17 -11.68 -0.54
CA LEU A 41 7.66 -10.30 -0.57
C LEU A 41 6.24 -10.23 -1.16
N THR A 42 5.98 -10.95 -2.25
CA THR A 42 4.63 -11.06 -2.83
C THR A 42 3.66 -11.72 -1.86
N ALA A 43 4.06 -12.80 -1.20
CA ALA A 43 3.25 -13.49 -0.20
C ALA A 43 2.93 -12.61 1.01
N LEU A 44 3.90 -11.81 1.49
CA LEU A 44 3.71 -10.87 2.60
C LEU A 44 2.65 -9.82 2.27
N LEU A 45 2.69 -9.22 1.06
CA LEU A 45 1.69 -8.25 0.63
C LEU A 45 0.30 -8.88 0.47
N LEU A 46 0.21 -10.09 -0.11
CA LEU A 46 -1.05 -10.83 -0.20
C LEU A 46 -1.64 -11.18 1.16
N LEU A 47 -0.81 -11.57 2.14
CA LEU A 47 -1.26 -11.82 3.51
C LEU A 47 -1.73 -10.54 4.20
N ARG A 48 -1.01 -9.43 4.01
CA ARG A 48 -1.44 -8.11 4.49
C ARG A 48 -2.79 -7.71 3.91
N TYR A 49 -3.02 -7.94 2.62
CA TYR A 49 -4.31 -7.72 1.96
C TYR A 49 -5.41 -8.61 2.53
N ALA A 50 -5.15 -9.91 2.71
CA ALA A 50 -6.12 -10.85 3.27
C ALA A 50 -6.56 -10.46 4.69
N VAL A 51 -5.61 -10.07 5.55
CA VAL A 51 -5.92 -9.59 6.91
C VAL A 51 -6.77 -8.32 6.87
N TRP A 52 -6.42 -7.35 6.03
CA TRP A 52 -7.22 -6.14 5.85
C TRP A 52 -8.65 -6.46 5.38
N ARG A 53 -8.80 -7.38 4.43
CA ARG A 53 -10.12 -7.82 3.95
C ARG A 53 -10.97 -8.44 5.07
N ILE A 54 -10.38 -9.31 5.89
CA ILE A 54 -11.09 -9.97 6.99
C ILE A 54 -11.49 -8.98 8.10
N VAL A 55 -10.60 -8.06 8.47
CA VAL A 55 -10.77 -7.23 9.67
C VAL A 55 -11.54 -5.93 9.41
N ALA A 56 -11.36 -5.30 8.24
CA ALA A 56 -11.74 -3.90 8.04
C ALA A 56 -12.83 -3.67 6.99
N THR A 57 -13.27 -4.70 6.27
CA THR A 57 -14.11 -4.50 5.07
C THR A 57 -15.39 -5.34 5.03
N MET A 58 -15.67 -6.07 6.11
CA MET A 58 -16.88 -6.87 6.25
C MET A 58 -18.05 -6.01 6.76
N PRO A 59 -19.28 -6.23 6.26
CA PRO A 59 -20.46 -5.54 6.77
C PRO A 59 -20.75 -5.94 8.24
N PRO A 60 -21.55 -5.14 8.97
CA PRO A 60 -22.05 -5.50 10.29
C PRO A 60 -22.76 -6.87 10.28
N SER A 61 -22.75 -7.58 11.41
CA SER A 61 -23.23 -8.97 11.51
C SER A 61 -24.76 -9.12 11.49
N ASP A 62 -25.43 -8.60 10.47
CA ASP A 62 -26.83 -8.92 10.18
C ASP A 62 -26.92 -10.19 9.31
N LEU A 63 -28.02 -10.95 9.42
CA LEU A 63 -28.23 -12.18 8.63
C LEU A 63 -28.84 -11.88 7.24
N GLY A 64 -28.54 -10.70 6.68
CA GLY A 64 -29.06 -10.23 5.40
C GLY A 64 -28.39 -10.87 4.17
N PHE A 65 -29.04 -10.73 3.01
CA PHE A 65 -28.47 -11.19 1.73
C PHE A 65 -27.14 -10.50 1.40
N GLU A 66 -26.99 -9.22 1.74
CA GLU A 66 -25.72 -8.48 1.56
C GLU A 66 -24.58 -9.13 2.33
N THR A 67 -24.79 -9.41 3.62
CA THR A 67 -23.78 -10.04 4.47
C THR A 67 -23.45 -11.45 4.00
N LEU A 68 -24.44 -12.25 3.59
CA LEU A 68 -24.19 -13.55 2.97
C LEU A 68 -23.33 -13.44 1.70
N PHE A 69 -23.66 -12.51 0.80
CA PHE A 69 -22.91 -12.30 -0.43
C PHE A 69 -21.46 -11.86 -0.15
N ALA A 70 -21.25 -10.93 0.78
CA ALA A 70 -19.92 -10.48 1.18
C ALA A 70 -19.07 -11.63 1.75
N TRP A 71 -19.65 -12.51 2.58
CA TRP A 71 -18.95 -13.70 3.11
C TRP A 71 -18.63 -14.73 2.03
N VAL A 72 -19.55 -14.99 1.11
CA VAL A 72 -19.31 -15.89 -0.03
C VAL A 72 -18.20 -15.33 -0.91
N PHE A 73 -18.24 -14.03 -1.21
CA PHE A 73 -17.21 -13.34 -1.98
C PHE A 73 -15.84 -13.44 -1.29
N LEU A 74 -15.77 -13.13 0.01
CA LEU A 74 -14.54 -13.25 0.80
C LEU A 74 -14.02 -14.69 0.82
N CYS A 75 -14.88 -15.69 0.97
CA CYS A 75 -14.47 -17.10 0.99
C CYS A 75 -13.76 -17.49 -0.32
N PHE A 76 -14.35 -17.16 -1.47
CA PHE A 76 -13.76 -17.43 -2.77
C PHE A 76 -12.49 -16.59 -3.03
N GLU A 77 -12.44 -15.36 -2.54
CA GLU A 77 -11.24 -14.51 -2.61
C GLU A 77 -10.08 -15.10 -1.78
N LEU A 78 -10.35 -15.51 -0.55
CA LEU A 78 -9.35 -16.15 0.32
C LEU A 78 -8.89 -17.49 -0.27
N MET A 79 -9.79 -18.26 -0.90
CA MET A 79 -9.43 -19.47 -1.64
C MET A 79 -8.42 -19.18 -2.76
N ALA A 80 -8.64 -18.11 -3.54
CA ALA A 80 -7.73 -17.68 -4.60
C ALA A 80 -6.38 -17.20 -4.05
N ILE A 81 -6.39 -16.50 -2.90
CA ILE A 81 -5.16 -16.09 -2.21
C ILE A 81 -4.39 -17.32 -1.71
N VAL A 82 -5.06 -18.30 -1.09
CA VAL A 82 -4.44 -19.55 -0.63
C VAL A 82 -3.83 -20.31 -1.80
N TYR A 83 -4.56 -20.47 -2.91
CA TYR A 83 -4.03 -21.04 -4.15
C TYR A 83 -2.77 -20.31 -4.63
N THR A 84 -2.76 -18.97 -4.57
CA THR A 84 -1.62 -18.15 -4.99
C THR A 84 -0.42 -18.31 -4.06
N LEU A 85 -0.63 -18.34 -2.74
CA LEU A 85 0.42 -18.58 -1.74
C LEU A 85 1.03 -19.97 -1.90
N MET A 86 0.20 -21.00 -2.14
CA MET A 86 0.68 -22.35 -2.46
C MET A 86 1.49 -22.35 -3.76
N SER A 87 1.03 -21.63 -4.80
CA SER A 87 1.76 -21.49 -6.06
C SER A 87 3.14 -20.85 -5.83
N ILE A 88 3.22 -19.76 -5.08
CA ILE A 88 4.47 -19.09 -4.72
C ILE A 88 5.42 -20.07 -4.03
N HIS A 89 4.93 -20.80 -3.02
CA HIS A 89 5.73 -21.78 -2.28
C HIS A 89 6.28 -22.88 -3.19
N MET A 90 5.42 -23.47 -4.03
CA MET A 90 5.81 -24.52 -4.97
C MET A 90 6.86 -24.01 -5.98
N LEU A 91 6.68 -22.79 -6.50
CA LEU A 91 7.56 -22.17 -7.49
C LEU A 91 8.92 -21.73 -6.92
N MET A 92 9.14 -21.79 -5.60
CA MET A 92 10.47 -21.58 -5.02
C MET A 92 11.47 -22.64 -5.53
N ARG A 93 11.01 -23.86 -5.81
CA ARG A 93 11.82 -24.97 -6.31
C ARG A 93 11.44 -25.32 -7.74
N ARG A 94 12.43 -25.75 -8.52
CA ARG A 94 12.24 -26.30 -9.87
C ARG A 94 13.36 -27.30 -10.15
N ARG A 95 13.07 -28.32 -10.93
CA ARG A 95 14.05 -29.27 -11.44
C ARG A 95 14.16 -29.15 -12.97
N ASP A 96 15.36 -29.35 -13.48
CA ASP A 96 15.65 -29.38 -14.92
C ASP A 96 16.40 -30.69 -15.23
N ASN A 97 15.72 -31.63 -15.89
CA ASN A 97 16.24 -32.96 -16.17
C ASN A 97 16.98 -33.05 -17.50
N ARG A 98 17.15 -31.95 -18.25
CA ARG A 98 17.76 -31.98 -19.59
C ARG A 98 19.21 -32.49 -19.57
N ALA A 99 20.01 -32.05 -18.61
CA ALA A 99 21.38 -32.54 -18.45
C ALA A 99 21.44 -34.04 -18.09
N GLN A 100 20.42 -34.56 -17.40
CA GLN A 100 20.32 -36.00 -17.13
C GLN A 100 19.88 -36.76 -18.39
N ALA A 101 18.94 -36.21 -19.16
CA ALA A 101 18.53 -36.75 -20.44
C ALA A 101 19.69 -36.78 -21.46
N ASP A 102 20.55 -35.75 -21.50
CA ASP A 102 21.75 -35.71 -22.35
C ASP A 102 22.70 -36.88 -22.04
N ARG A 103 22.97 -37.11 -20.74
CA ARG A 103 23.83 -38.22 -20.30
C ARG A 103 23.18 -39.58 -20.58
N GLY A 104 21.89 -39.70 -20.34
CA GLY A 104 21.15 -40.94 -20.57
C GLY A 104 21.02 -41.29 -22.05
N GLU A 105 20.79 -40.31 -22.92
CA GLU A 105 20.82 -40.50 -24.38
C GLU A 105 22.21 -40.96 -24.83
N ALA A 106 23.28 -40.29 -24.40
CA ALA A 106 24.64 -40.68 -24.74
C ALA A 106 24.95 -42.12 -24.30
N ALA A 107 24.52 -42.50 -23.09
CA ALA A 107 24.70 -43.84 -22.55
C ALA A 107 23.89 -44.91 -23.31
N LEU A 108 22.66 -44.61 -23.73
CA LEU A 108 21.84 -45.53 -24.53
C LEU A 108 22.38 -45.67 -25.96
N ARG A 109 22.76 -44.57 -26.62
CA ARG A 109 23.37 -44.62 -27.96
C ARG A 109 24.70 -45.38 -27.98
N ALA A 110 25.49 -45.31 -26.90
CA ALA A 110 26.72 -46.07 -26.77
C ALA A 110 26.51 -47.60 -26.72
N ARG A 111 25.29 -48.07 -26.38
CA ARG A 111 24.94 -49.50 -26.38
C ARG A 111 24.55 -50.04 -27.75
N GLY A 112 24.40 -49.19 -28.76
CA GLY A 112 23.94 -49.59 -30.09
C GLY A 112 22.57 -50.28 -30.03
N ASP A 113 22.51 -51.54 -30.48
CA ASP A 113 21.28 -52.33 -30.50
C ASP A 113 20.94 -52.99 -29.14
N ASP A 114 21.85 -52.96 -28.16
CA ASP A 114 21.65 -53.48 -26.80
C ASP A 114 20.91 -52.47 -25.89
N VAL A 115 19.72 -52.07 -26.33
CA VAL A 115 18.83 -51.14 -25.63
C VAL A 115 17.50 -51.81 -25.32
N PRO A 116 16.78 -51.41 -24.25
CA PRO A 116 15.50 -52.03 -23.90
C PRO A 116 14.45 -51.80 -24.99
N ALA A 117 13.61 -52.79 -25.27
CA ALA A 117 12.51 -52.63 -26.20
C ALA A 117 11.45 -51.62 -25.69
N VAL A 118 10.77 -50.95 -26.62
CA VAL A 118 9.70 -49.98 -26.32
C VAL A 118 8.49 -50.24 -27.19
N ASP A 119 7.31 -50.33 -26.57
CA ASP A 119 6.04 -50.31 -27.28
C ASP A 119 5.50 -48.89 -27.37
N VAL A 120 5.03 -48.47 -28.54
CA VAL A 120 4.40 -47.17 -28.77
C VAL A 120 2.90 -47.38 -28.95
N PHE A 121 2.10 -46.91 -28.00
CA PHE A 121 0.64 -47.00 -28.03
C PHE A 121 0.04 -45.71 -28.56
N ILE A 122 -0.65 -45.78 -29.71
CA ILE A 122 -1.40 -44.68 -30.31
C ILE A 122 -2.88 -44.93 -30.06
N CYS A 123 -3.50 -44.17 -29.14
CA CYS A 123 -4.90 -44.33 -28.79
C CYS A 123 -5.80 -43.51 -29.72
N THR A 124 -6.87 -44.12 -30.25
CA THR A 124 -7.80 -43.44 -31.15
C THR A 124 -9.26 -43.85 -30.95
N TYR A 125 -10.17 -42.91 -31.18
CA TYR A 125 -11.61 -43.10 -31.09
C TYR A 125 -12.32 -42.72 -32.39
N ASN A 126 -12.30 -41.43 -32.79
CA ASN A 126 -13.02 -40.92 -33.96
C ASN A 126 -12.14 -40.12 -34.93
N GLU A 127 -10.83 -40.11 -34.74
CA GLU A 127 -9.91 -39.33 -35.59
C GLU A 127 -9.84 -39.89 -37.01
N GLU A 128 -9.86 -39.00 -38.00
CA GLU A 128 -9.76 -39.36 -39.42
C GLU A 128 -8.33 -39.77 -39.82
N LEU A 129 -8.21 -40.41 -40.99
CA LEU A 129 -6.91 -40.85 -41.53
C LEU A 129 -5.90 -39.69 -41.61
N ALA A 130 -6.33 -38.50 -42.04
CA ALA A 130 -5.45 -37.34 -42.18
C ALA A 130 -4.78 -36.90 -40.86
N VAL A 131 -5.39 -37.21 -39.71
CA VAL A 131 -4.80 -36.94 -38.39
C VAL A 131 -3.93 -38.13 -37.96
N LEU A 132 -4.48 -39.34 -38.02
CA LEU A 132 -3.81 -40.57 -37.56
C LEU A 132 -2.53 -40.88 -38.32
N GLU A 133 -2.55 -40.68 -39.63
CA GLU A 133 -1.41 -40.93 -40.51
C GLU A 133 -0.15 -40.17 -40.08
N LYS A 134 -0.30 -38.92 -39.65
CA LYS A 134 0.83 -38.09 -39.21
C LYS A 134 1.50 -38.70 -37.99
N THR A 135 0.70 -39.14 -37.03
CA THR A 135 1.16 -39.75 -35.79
C THR A 135 1.78 -41.12 -36.04
N ILE A 136 1.17 -41.96 -36.87
CA ILE A 136 1.70 -43.30 -37.22
C ILE A 136 3.03 -43.16 -37.96
N ILE A 137 3.10 -42.32 -39.00
CA ILE A 137 4.34 -42.11 -39.78
C ILE A 137 5.46 -41.54 -38.90
N ALA A 138 5.15 -40.58 -38.03
CA ALA A 138 6.12 -39.99 -37.12
C ALA A 138 6.59 -41.00 -36.05
N ALA A 139 5.70 -41.84 -35.53
CA ALA A 139 6.05 -42.92 -34.60
C ALA A 139 6.97 -43.96 -35.24
N GLN A 140 6.72 -44.35 -36.50
CA GLN A 140 7.63 -45.24 -37.24
C GLN A 140 8.99 -44.61 -37.55
N ALA A 141 9.09 -43.28 -37.56
CA ALA A 141 10.33 -42.55 -37.83
C ALA A 141 11.20 -42.34 -36.58
N ILE A 142 10.74 -42.78 -35.40
CA ILE A 142 11.51 -42.69 -34.15
C ILE A 142 12.87 -43.37 -34.35
N ASP A 143 13.94 -42.64 -34.02
CA ASP A 143 15.31 -43.09 -34.08
C ASP A 143 15.60 -43.98 -32.87
N TYR A 144 15.18 -45.25 -32.92
CA TYR A 144 15.42 -46.23 -31.86
C TYR A 144 15.32 -47.68 -32.41
N PRO A 145 16.31 -48.57 -32.14
CA PRO A 145 16.43 -49.84 -32.84
C PRO A 145 15.38 -50.90 -32.44
N ARG A 146 14.88 -50.88 -31.20
CA ARG A 146 13.92 -51.87 -30.67
C ARG A 146 12.56 -51.23 -30.35
N LEU A 147 11.81 -50.86 -31.38
CA LEU A 147 10.55 -50.14 -31.27
C LEU A 147 9.39 -50.91 -31.94
N ASN A 148 8.26 -51.06 -31.25
CA ASN A 148 7.04 -51.65 -31.83
C ASN A 148 5.89 -50.63 -31.77
N VAL A 149 5.23 -50.34 -32.90
CA VAL A 149 4.12 -49.37 -32.95
C VAL A 149 2.78 -50.11 -32.92
N TRP A 150 1.90 -49.69 -32.00
CA TRP A 150 0.56 -50.23 -31.78
C TRP A 150 -0.49 -49.13 -31.93
N VAL A 151 -1.48 -49.35 -32.79
CA VAL A 151 -2.66 -48.49 -32.93
C VAL A 151 -3.82 -49.15 -32.20
N LEU A 152 -4.29 -48.48 -31.13
CA LEU A 152 -5.34 -48.95 -30.24
C LEU A 152 -6.67 -48.27 -30.60
N ASP A 153 -7.60 -48.99 -31.22
CA ASP A 153 -8.84 -48.44 -31.80
C ASP A 153 -10.11 -48.85 -31.03
N ASP A 154 -10.79 -47.85 -30.47
CA ASP A 154 -12.03 -48.01 -29.70
C ASP A 154 -13.30 -48.10 -30.56
N THR A 155 -13.26 -47.74 -31.84
CA THR A 155 -14.46 -47.75 -32.71
C THR A 155 -14.44 -48.83 -33.78
N ARG A 156 -13.42 -49.70 -33.77
CA ARG A 156 -13.37 -50.95 -34.57
C ARG A 156 -13.45 -50.69 -36.08
N ARG A 157 -12.65 -49.74 -36.58
CA ARG A 157 -12.65 -49.29 -37.97
C ARG A 157 -11.82 -50.19 -38.87
N ASP A 158 -12.47 -50.90 -39.79
CA ASP A 158 -11.81 -51.82 -40.73
C ASP A 158 -10.78 -51.11 -41.63
N TRP A 159 -11.11 -49.91 -42.13
CA TRP A 159 -10.18 -49.13 -42.94
C TRP A 159 -8.87 -48.82 -42.21
N LEU A 160 -8.93 -48.66 -40.88
CA LEU A 160 -7.76 -48.35 -40.06
C LEU A 160 -6.91 -49.60 -39.83
N ARG A 161 -7.54 -50.77 -39.62
CA ARG A 161 -6.84 -52.06 -39.59
C ARG A 161 -6.06 -52.27 -40.89
N ASP A 162 -6.72 -52.10 -42.03
CA ASP A 162 -6.11 -52.33 -43.34
C ASP A 162 -4.97 -51.33 -43.61
N TYR A 163 -5.10 -50.09 -43.14
CA TYR A 163 -4.02 -49.09 -43.20
C TYR A 163 -2.84 -49.49 -42.30
N CYS A 164 -3.09 -49.96 -41.09
CA CYS A 164 -2.04 -50.42 -40.16
C CYS A 164 -1.27 -51.62 -40.73
N GLU A 165 -1.97 -52.57 -41.35
CA GLU A 165 -1.38 -53.74 -42.00
C GLU A 165 -0.45 -53.32 -43.16
N ARG A 166 -0.91 -52.42 -44.05
CA ARG A 166 -0.05 -51.87 -45.11
C ARG A 166 1.19 -51.14 -44.59
N ARG A 167 1.09 -50.53 -43.41
CA ARG A 167 2.19 -49.82 -42.74
C ARG A 167 3.12 -50.74 -41.95
N GLY A 168 2.75 -52.00 -41.72
CA GLY A 168 3.49 -52.91 -40.85
C GLY A 168 3.47 -52.50 -39.37
N VAL A 169 2.37 -51.92 -38.89
CA VAL A 169 2.17 -51.58 -37.47
C VAL A 169 1.08 -52.46 -36.85
N HIS A 170 1.20 -52.75 -35.55
CA HIS A 170 0.22 -53.60 -34.86
C HIS A 170 -1.11 -52.86 -34.68
N TYR A 171 -2.22 -53.54 -34.95
CA TYR A 171 -3.57 -53.03 -34.74
C TYR A 171 -4.25 -53.80 -33.60
N ALA A 172 -4.82 -53.08 -32.64
CA ALA A 172 -5.56 -53.65 -31.53
C ALA A 172 -6.95 -53.01 -31.42
N ARG A 173 -7.97 -53.86 -31.27
CA ARG A 173 -9.35 -53.48 -30.99
C ARG A 173 -9.89 -54.27 -29.80
N ARG A 174 -10.98 -53.80 -29.19
CA ARG A 174 -11.64 -54.47 -28.05
C ARG A 174 -13.15 -54.59 -28.24
N PRO A 175 -13.81 -55.53 -27.54
CA PRO A 175 -15.24 -55.83 -27.74
C PRO A 175 -16.17 -54.74 -27.20
N ASP A 176 -15.78 -54.04 -26.12
CA ASP A 176 -16.55 -52.96 -25.51
C ASP A 176 -15.78 -51.63 -25.47
N ASN A 177 -16.47 -50.55 -25.13
CA ASN A 177 -15.88 -49.21 -24.96
C ASN A 177 -15.87 -48.78 -23.48
N THR A 178 -15.82 -49.73 -22.55
CA THR A 178 -15.86 -49.43 -21.12
C THR A 178 -14.62 -48.64 -20.70
N HIS A 179 -14.77 -47.70 -19.77
CA HIS A 179 -13.64 -46.90 -19.25
C HIS A 179 -12.82 -46.11 -20.30
N ALA A 180 -13.39 -45.84 -21.48
CA ALA A 180 -12.80 -45.00 -22.52
C ALA A 180 -11.31 -45.31 -22.77
N LYS A 181 -10.45 -44.29 -22.86
CA LYS A 181 -9.02 -44.43 -23.16
C LYS A 181 -8.26 -45.33 -22.18
N ALA A 182 -8.55 -45.27 -20.88
CA ALA A 182 -7.91 -46.14 -19.88
C ALA A 182 -8.17 -47.63 -20.18
N GLY A 183 -9.42 -47.96 -20.53
CA GLY A 183 -9.76 -49.33 -20.92
C GLY A 183 -9.08 -49.76 -22.22
N ASN A 184 -8.93 -48.85 -23.18
CA ASN A 184 -8.20 -49.12 -24.43
C ASN A 184 -6.70 -49.37 -24.17
N LEU A 185 -6.08 -48.55 -23.33
CA LEU A 185 -4.70 -48.72 -22.87
C LEU A 185 -4.49 -50.05 -22.14
N ASN A 186 -5.42 -50.46 -21.27
CA ASN A 186 -5.37 -51.74 -20.57
C ASN A 186 -5.50 -52.94 -21.53
N ASN A 187 -6.34 -52.82 -22.55
CA ASN A 187 -6.41 -53.84 -23.60
C ASN A 187 -5.09 -53.93 -24.38
N GLY A 188 -4.50 -52.78 -24.75
CA GLY A 188 -3.18 -52.73 -25.38
C GLY A 188 -2.07 -53.30 -24.48
N LEU A 189 -2.09 -53.00 -23.18
CA LEU A 189 -1.14 -53.51 -22.18
C LEU A 189 -1.19 -55.04 -22.13
N ARG A 190 -2.40 -55.62 -22.11
CA ARG A 190 -2.63 -57.07 -22.12
C ARG A 190 -2.17 -57.72 -23.42
N LEU A 191 -2.51 -57.14 -24.57
CA LEU A 191 -2.18 -57.71 -25.89
C LEU A 191 -0.68 -57.66 -26.17
N SER A 192 -0.05 -56.51 -25.95
CA SER A 192 1.40 -56.33 -26.15
C SER A 192 2.25 -57.23 -25.24
N ALA A 193 1.80 -57.53 -24.02
CA ALA A 193 2.50 -58.47 -23.12
C ALA A 193 2.64 -59.88 -23.71
N GLY A 194 1.69 -60.31 -24.56
CA GLY A 194 1.74 -61.61 -25.23
C GLY A 194 2.50 -61.62 -26.56
N VAL A 195 2.88 -60.45 -27.09
CA VAL A 195 3.46 -60.31 -28.44
C VAL A 195 4.87 -59.73 -28.41
N THR A 196 5.05 -58.59 -27.73
CA THR A 196 6.31 -57.84 -27.71
C THR A 196 6.96 -57.80 -26.32
N ASP A 197 6.14 -57.81 -25.26
CA ASP A 197 6.54 -57.71 -23.84
C ASP A 197 7.61 -56.64 -23.55
N ALA A 198 7.49 -55.48 -24.20
CA ALA A 198 8.50 -54.43 -24.06
C ALA A 198 8.47 -53.83 -22.63
N PRO A 199 9.61 -53.67 -21.94
CA PRO A 199 9.64 -53.18 -20.56
C PRO A 199 9.16 -51.73 -20.39
N PHE A 200 9.07 -50.97 -21.47
CA PHE A 200 8.62 -49.58 -21.47
C PHE A 200 7.55 -49.35 -22.54
N ILE A 201 6.61 -48.45 -22.22
CA ILE A 201 5.48 -48.12 -23.09
C ILE A 201 5.43 -46.61 -23.27
N LEU A 202 5.61 -46.14 -24.50
CA LEU A 202 5.35 -44.76 -24.92
C LEU A 202 3.88 -44.61 -25.30
N VAL A 203 3.15 -43.73 -24.62
CA VAL A 203 1.73 -43.48 -24.93
C VAL A 203 1.57 -42.18 -25.69
N LEU A 204 0.87 -42.23 -26.81
CA LEU A 204 0.55 -41.11 -27.69
C LEU A 204 -0.96 -41.05 -27.96
N ASP A 205 -1.49 -39.84 -28.01
CA ASP A 205 -2.81 -39.59 -28.60
C ASP A 205 -2.73 -39.61 -30.13
N ALA A 206 -3.85 -39.92 -30.79
CA ALA A 206 -3.97 -40.00 -32.24
C ALA A 206 -3.49 -38.76 -33.01
N ASP A 207 -3.51 -37.59 -32.38
CA ASP A 207 -3.13 -36.30 -32.95
C ASP A 207 -1.76 -35.79 -32.49
N PHE A 208 -0.96 -36.61 -31.83
CA PHE A 208 0.38 -36.25 -31.34
C PHE A 208 1.49 -36.96 -32.10
N ALA A 209 2.10 -36.26 -33.05
CA ALA A 209 3.25 -36.75 -33.81
C ALA A 209 4.56 -36.62 -32.99
N PRO A 210 5.26 -37.71 -32.67
CA PRO A 210 6.52 -37.66 -31.92
C PRO A 210 7.70 -37.19 -32.80
N GLN A 211 8.70 -36.57 -32.16
CA GLN A 211 10.01 -36.31 -32.78
C GLN A 211 10.90 -37.54 -32.72
N ARG A 212 11.87 -37.61 -33.63
CA ARG A 212 12.69 -38.82 -33.83
C ARG A 212 13.43 -39.26 -32.57
N GLN A 213 13.92 -38.32 -31.78
CA GLN A 213 14.74 -38.59 -30.60
C GLN A 213 13.94 -38.84 -29.30
N ILE A 214 12.60 -38.80 -29.32
CA ILE A 214 11.76 -38.82 -28.10
C ILE A 214 12.12 -39.96 -27.13
N VAL A 215 12.34 -41.17 -27.65
CA VAL A 215 12.59 -42.36 -26.84
C VAL A 215 13.95 -42.30 -26.14
N TYR A 216 15.03 -41.97 -26.87
CA TYR A 216 16.36 -41.81 -26.27
C TYR A 216 16.39 -40.75 -25.16
N ARG A 217 15.75 -39.60 -25.41
CA ARG A 217 15.70 -38.49 -24.44
C ARG A 217 14.98 -38.89 -23.15
N MET A 218 13.87 -39.61 -23.26
CA MET A 218 13.03 -39.96 -22.11
C MET A 218 13.55 -41.18 -21.34
N LEU A 219 14.01 -42.23 -22.02
CA LEU A 219 14.53 -43.44 -21.38
C LEU A 219 15.74 -43.19 -20.50
N GLY A 220 16.54 -42.16 -20.83
CA GLY A 220 17.69 -41.75 -20.01
C GLY A 220 17.36 -41.43 -18.56
N LEU A 221 16.10 -41.08 -18.24
CA LEU A 221 15.66 -40.79 -16.88
C LEU A 221 15.25 -42.03 -16.08
N PHE A 222 15.12 -43.20 -16.71
CA PHE A 222 14.74 -44.46 -16.06
C PHE A 222 15.92 -45.23 -15.44
N GLU A 223 17.12 -44.64 -15.44
CA GLU A 223 18.27 -45.15 -14.70
C GLU A 223 17.97 -45.21 -13.18
N ASP A 224 17.21 -44.24 -12.65
CA ASP A 224 16.64 -44.32 -11.31
C ASP A 224 15.45 -45.30 -11.32
N ARG A 225 15.61 -46.45 -10.64
CA ARG A 225 14.60 -47.51 -10.57
C ARG A 225 13.29 -47.08 -9.92
N ARG A 226 13.29 -46.00 -9.14
CA ARG A 226 12.06 -45.43 -8.55
C ARG A 226 11.18 -44.79 -9.61
N VAL A 227 11.74 -44.35 -10.74
CA VAL A 227 10.99 -43.69 -11.82
C VAL A 227 10.06 -44.69 -12.48
N GLY A 228 8.77 -44.49 -12.26
CA GLY A 228 7.69 -45.26 -12.90
C GLY A 228 7.21 -44.63 -14.20
N LEU A 229 7.30 -43.30 -14.33
CA LEU A 229 6.79 -42.56 -15.49
C LEU A 229 7.63 -41.30 -15.77
N VAL A 230 7.89 -41.04 -17.05
CA VAL A 230 8.52 -39.81 -17.56
C VAL A 230 7.55 -39.12 -18.50
N GLN A 231 7.23 -37.86 -18.24
CA GLN A 231 6.30 -37.04 -19.02
C GLN A 231 7.04 -35.90 -19.75
N THR A 232 6.66 -35.63 -20.99
CA THR A 232 7.10 -34.43 -21.76
C THR A 232 5.95 -33.42 -21.97
N PRO A 233 6.24 -32.13 -22.25
CA PRO A 233 5.25 -31.14 -22.61
C PRO A 233 4.34 -31.54 -23.77
N GLN A 234 3.04 -31.27 -23.62
CA GLN A 234 2.13 -31.22 -24.76
C GLN A 234 2.36 -29.90 -25.50
N PHE A 235 3.00 -29.99 -26.66
CA PHE A 235 3.22 -28.83 -27.50
C PHE A 235 2.25 -28.86 -28.67
N TYR A 236 1.41 -27.84 -28.78
CA TYR A 236 0.45 -27.71 -29.87
C TYR A 236 1.03 -26.85 -31.00
N TYR A 237 0.87 -27.30 -32.24
CA TYR A 237 1.31 -26.51 -33.38
C TYR A 237 0.26 -25.46 -33.77
N ASN A 238 -1.03 -25.77 -33.78
CA ASN A 238 -2.07 -24.78 -34.04
C ASN A 238 -2.33 -23.87 -32.82
N ALA A 239 -2.78 -22.64 -33.12
CA ALA A 239 -3.25 -21.71 -32.10
C ALA A 239 -4.54 -22.23 -31.43
N ASP A 240 -4.63 -22.04 -30.11
CA ASP A 240 -5.87 -22.28 -29.39
C ASP A 240 -6.98 -21.32 -29.86
N PRO A 241 -8.26 -21.65 -29.64
CA PRO A 241 -9.36 -20.88 -30.22
C PRO A 241 -9.42 -19.45 -29.66
N ILE A 242 -9.02 -19.22 -28.41
CA ILE A 242 -9.00 -17.88 -27.80
C ILE A 242 -7.90 -17.03 -28.45
N GLN A 243 -6.69 -17.58 -28.58
CA GLN A 243 -5.60 -16.90 -29.31
C GLN A 243 -6.00 -16.57 -30.75
N HIS A 244 -6.63 -17.51 -31.45
CA HIS A 244 -7.04 -17.34 -32.84
C HIS A 244 -8.13 -16.26 -32.98
N ASN A 245 -9.19 -16.34 -32.17
CA ASN A 245 -10.33 -15.42 -32.23
C ASN A 245 -9.93 -13.98 -31.85
N LEU A 246 -8.98 -13.82 -30.92
CA LEU A 246 -8.41 -12.52 -30.55
C LEU A 246 -7.26 -12.07 -31.46
N ARG A 247 -6.95 -12.81 -32.53
CA ARG A 247 -5.86 -12.54 -33.49
C ARG A 247 -4.48 -12.39 -32.85
N ALA A 248 -4.24 -13.10 -31.75
CA ALA A 248 -3.06 -12.92 -30.89
C ALA A 248 -2.01 -14.05 -31.00
N THR A 249 -2.18 -15.01 -31.93
CA THR A 249 -1.33 -16.21 -32.11
C THR A 249 0.18 -15.97 -31.98
N ASP A 250 0.73 -14.97 -32.67
CA ASP A 250 2.18 -14.72 -32.72
C ASP A 250 2.70 -13.84 -31.57
N SER A 251 1.80 -13.39 -30.69
CA SER A 251 2.08 -12.34 -29.71
C SER A 251 1.72 -12.69 -28.27
N TRP A 252 0.94 -13.75 -28.06
CA TRP A 252 0.50 -14.18 -26.75
C TRP A 252 0.63 -15.70 -26.63
N VAL A 253 1.04 -16.15 -25.45
CA VAL A 253 1.31 -17.56 -25.14
C VAL A 253 0.03 -18.19 -24.60
N ASP A 254 -0.28 -19.42 -25.02
CA ASP A 254 -1.46 -20.14 -24.55
C ASP A 254 -1.34 -20.48 -23.05
N GLU A 255 -2.48 -20.57 -22.37
CA GLU A 255 -2.54 -20.74 -20.91
C GLU A 255 -1.88 -22.05 -20.43
N GLN A 256 -1.98 -23.12 -21.22
CA GLN A 256 -1.44 -24.44 -20.85
C GLN A 256 0.08 -24.44 -20.74
N ARG A 257 0.77 -23.54 -21.47
CA ARG A 257 2.23 -23.43 -21.38
C ARG A 257 2.73 -22.93 -20.04
N VAL A 258 1.92 -22.20 -19.28
CA VAL A 258 2.27 -21.86 -17.90
C VAL A 258 2.30 -23.13 -17.05
N PHE A 259 1.34 -24.03 -17.25
CA PHE A 259 1.32 -25.32 -16.56
C PHE A 259 2.53 -26.19 -16.95
N PHE A 260 2.83 -26.35 -18.23
CA PHE A 260 3.93 -27.20 -18.68
C PHE A 260 5.32 -26.61 -18.45
N ASP A 261 5.55 -25.33 -18.74
CA ASP A 261 6.90 -24.74 -18.67
C ASP A 261 7.26 -24.25 -17.26
N VAL A 262 6.27 -24.02 -16.37
CA VAL A 262 6.48 -23.36 -15.07
C VAL A 262 6.05 -24.27 -13.91
N LEU A 263 4.81 -24.78 -13.93
CA LEU A 263 4.29 -25.58 -12.81
C LEU A 263 4.86 -27.01 -12.80
N GLN A 264 4.93 -27.70 -13.94
CA GLN A 264 5.45 -29.08 -14.00
C GLN A 264 6.90 -29.23 -13.50
N PRO A 265 7.86 -28.36 -13.86
CA PRO A 265 9.20 -28.37 -13.27
C PRO A 265 9.21 -28.18 -11.75
N ALA A 266 8.27 -27.41 -11.21
CA ALA A 266 8.11 -27.23 -9.77
C ALA A 266 7.50 -28.48 -9.10
N LYS A 267 6.55 -29.16 -9.78
CA LYS A 267 6.01 -30.44 -9.33
C LYS A 267 7.06 -31.57 -9.36
N ASP A 268 7.90 -31.60 -10.37
CA ASP A 268 9.01 -32.55 -10.46
C ASP A 268 10.12 -32.33 -9.41
N ALA A 269 10.26 -31.10 -8.90
CA ALA A 269 11.20 -30.80 -7.83
C ALA A 269 10.89 -31.53 -6.50
N VAL A 270 9.68 -32.08 -6.37
CA VAL A 270 9.23 -32.92 -5.25
C VAL A 270 8.79 -34.31 -5.72
N ASP A 271 9.29 -34.76 -6.87
CA ASP A 271 9.10 -36.11 -7.40
C ASP A 271 7.66 -36.47 -7.79
N SER A 272 6.82 -35.46 -8.07
CA SER A 272 5.38 -35.64 -8.34
C SER A 272 4.91 -34.95 -9.64
N ALA A 273 5.68 -35.06 -10.72
CA ALA A 273 5.27 -34.56 -12.04
C ALA A 273 3.96 -35.21 -12.52
N PHE A 274 3.01 -34.44 -13.04
CA PHE A 274 1.74 -35.01 -13.48
C PHE A 274 1.86 -35.61 -14.87
N CYS A 275 1.34 -36.82 -15.03
CA CYS A 275 1.01 -37.40 -16.32
C CYS A 275 -0.20 -36.65 -16.89
N VAL A 276 -0.12 -36.27 -18.16
CA VAL A 276 -1.13 -35.45 -18.84
C VAL A 276 -1.76 -36.18 -20.03
N GLY A 277 -1.54 -37.49 -20.11
CA GLY A 277 -2.30 -38.39 -20.98
C GLY A 277 -1.65 -38.72 -22.33
N THR A 278 -0.64 -38.00 -22.78
CA THR A 278 0.10 -38.30 -24.02
C THR A 278 1.56 -37.90 -23.90
N SER A 279 2.42 -38.44 -24.76
CA SER A 279 3.86 -38.14 -24.82
C SER A 279 4.59 -38.48 -23.52
N PHE A 280 4.19 -39.58 -22.88
CA PHE A 280 4.83 -40.11 -21.68
C PHE A 280 5.30 -41.55 -21.90
N ILE A 281 6.40 -41.90 -21.26
CA ILE A 281 6.85 -43.29 -21.15
C ILE A 281 6.52 -43.76 -19.74
N VAL A 282 5.95 -44.96 -19.63
CA VAL A 282 5.70 -45.65 -18.37
C VAL A 282 6.42 -46.99 -18.35
N ARG A 283 6.87 -47.40 -17.17
CA ARG A 283 7.47 -48.72 -16.95
C ARG A 283 6.38 -49.77 -16.88
N ARG A 284 6.51 -50.86 -17.66
CA ARG A 284 5.48 -51.92 -17.76
C ARG A 284 5.24 -52.60 -16.41
N ASP A 285 6.31 -53.02 -15.73
CA ASP A 285 6.23 -53.62 -14.38
C ASP A 285 5.46 -52.72 -13.41
N ALA A 286 5.77 -51.43 -13.35
CA ALA A 286 5.17 -50.49 -12.42
C ALA A 286 3.67 -50.31 -12.66
N ILE A 287 3.23 -50.19 -13.91
CA ILE A 287 1.80 -50.03 -14.22
C ILE A 287 1.04 -51.36 -14.07
N THR A 288 1.66 -52.50 -14.36
CA THR A 288 1.05 -53.81 -14.19
C THR A 288 0.92 -54.19 -12.71
N GLU A 289 1.95 -53.93 -11.88
CA GLU A 289 1.90 -54.05 -10.41
C GLU A 289 0.78 -53.18 -9.81
N ALA A 290 0.42 -52.08 -10.48
CA ALA A 290 -0.65 -51.18 -10.09
C ALA A 290 -2.07 -51.63 -10.49
N GLY A 291 -2.19 -52.77 -11.17
CA GLY A 291 -3.47 -53.26 -11.69
C GLY A 291 -3.86 -52.65 -13.04
N GLY A 292 -2.92 -52.00 -13.73
CA GLY A 292 -3.12 -51.34 -15.02
C GLY A 292 -3.38 -49.84 -14.90
N PHE A 293 -3.74 -49.22 -16.03
CA PHE A 293 -4.17 -47.82 -16.08
C PHE A 293 -5.49 -47.65 -15.34
N PRO A 294 -5.62 -46.63 -14.47
CA PRO A 294 -6.74 -46.51 -13.56
C PRO A 294 -8.02 -46.01 -14.26
N VAL A 295 -9.17 -46.50 -13.80
CA VAL A 295 -10.48 -46.27 -14.44
C VAL A 295 -11.50 -45.51 -13.59
N GLY A 296 -11.14 -45.14 -12.36
CA GLY A 296 -12.07 -44.54 -11.38
C GLY A 296 -12.39 -43.06 -11.59
N SER A 297 -11.66 -42.36 -12.48
CA SER A 297 -11.87 -40.95 -12.82
C SER A 297 -11.90 -40.80 -14.34
N VAL A 298 -12.62 -39.80 -14.85
CA VAL A 298 -12.59 -39.43 -16.27
C VAL A 298 -11.24 -38.85 -16.74
N CYS A 299 -10.34 -38.57 -15.81
CA CYS A 299 -8.94 -38.18 -16.06
C CYS A 299 -8.03 -39.32 -15.57
N GLU A 300 -7.88 -40.35 -16.40
CA GLU A 300 -7.05 -41.52 -16.11
C GLU A 300 -5.56 -41.19 -15.99
N ASP A 301 -5.14 -40.11 -16.65
CA ASP A 301 -3.78 -39.62 -16.74
C ASP A 301 -3.23 -39.15 -15.40
N ILE A 302 -3.85 -38.14 -14.80
CA ILE A 302 -3.47 -37.64 -13.47
C ILE A 302 -3.68 -38.73 -12.42
N HIS A 303 -4.70 -39.57 -12.58
CA HIS A 303 -4.92 -40.72 -11.71
C HIS A 303 -3.74 -41.71 -11.81
N THR A 304 -3.17 -41.94 -12.99
CA THR A 304 -1.97 -42.78 -13.17
C THR A 304 -0.80 -42.26 -12.35
N THR A 305 -0.59 -40.94 -12.30
CA THR A 305 0.43 -40.35 -11.43
C THR A 305 0.23 -40.72 -9.97
N TYR A 306 -0.97 -40.50 -9.43
CA TYR A 306 -1.23 -40.78 -8.01
C TYR A 306 -1.32 -42.28 -7.70
N LEU A 307 -1.65 -43.13 -8.68
CA LEU A 307 -1.55 -44.57 -8.54
C LEU A 307 -0.09 -44.99 -8.35
N LEU A 308 0.83 -44.51 -9.20
CA LEU A 308 2.26 -44.80 -9.10
C LEU A 308 2.88 -44.23 -7.81
N LEU A 309 2.54 -42.99 -7.44
CA LEU A 309 3.04 -42.37 -6.21
C LEU A 309 2.62 -43.15 -4.95
N ARG A 310 1.41 -43.71 -4.94
CA ARG A 310 0.91 -44.54 -3.82
C ARG A 310 1.73 -45.82 -3.63
N GLN A 311 2.31 -46.35 -4.70
CA GLN A 311 3.20 -47.52 -4.68
C GLN A 311 4.66 -47.17 -4.33
N GLY A 312 4.95 -45.91 -4.01
CA GLY A 312 6.32 -45.46 -3.74
C GLY A 312 7.18 -45.27 -4.98
N ARG A 313 6.60 -45.36 -6.19
CA ARG A 313 7.27 -44.94 -7.43
C ARG A 313 7.24 -43.41 -7.53
N ILE A 314 8.10 -42.83 -8.36
CA ILE A 314 8.14 -41.39 -8.63
C ILE A 314 7.89 -41.11 -10.10
N THR A 315 7.46 -39.88 -10.40
CA THR A 315 7.24 -39.41 -11.76
C THR A 315 8.18 -38.26 -12.09
N ARG A 316 8.63 -38.21 -13.35
CA ARG A 316 9.64 -37.27 -13.84
C ARG A 316 9.09 -36.39 -14.96
N TRP A 317 9.52 -35.13 -14.97
CA TRP A 317 9.21 -34.18 -16.04
C TRP A 317 10.45 -33.91 -16.90
N LEU A 318 10.33 -34.06 -18.22
CA LEU A 318 11.36 -33.63 -19.16
C LEU A 318 10.84 -32.45 -19.98
N GLY A 319 11.31 -31.24 -19.67
CA GLY A 319 10.87 -29.98 -20.29
C GLY A 319 11.35 -29.76 -21.72
N GLU A 320 11.22 -30.76 -22.59
CA GLU A 320 11.60 -30.72 -24.01
C GLU A 320 10.39 -30.94 -24.90
N ARG A 321 10.31 -30.20 -26.00
CA ARG A 321 9.25 -30.36 -26.99
C ARG A 321 9.61 -31.53 -27.88
N LEU A 322 9.16 -32.73 -27.52
CA LEU A 322 9.47 -33.98 -28.21
C LEU A 322 8.29 -34.56 -28.98
N SER A 323 7.15 -33.87 -29.00
CA SER A 323 5.96 -34.23 -29.75
C SER A 323 5.20 -32.97 -30.17
N ASN A 324 4.40 -33.10 -31.22
CA ASN A 324 3.62 -32.02 -31.81
C ASN A 324 2.15 -32.45 -31.92
N GLY A 325 1.27 -31.76 -31.20
CA GLY A 325 -0.16 -32.07 -31.10
C GLY A 325 -1.09 -31.03 -31.72
N LEU A 326 -2.37 -31.39 -31.85
CA LEU A 326 -3.44 -30.46 -32.26
C LEU A 326 -4.25 -29.98 -31.05
N SER A 327 -4.33 -28.66 -30.85
CA SER A 327 -5.18 -27.98 -29.86
C SER A 327 -6.64 -27.95 -30.32
N ALA A 328 -7.56 -27.62 -29.41
CA ALA A 328 -8.97 -27.44 -29.73
C ALA A 328 -9.17 -26.37 -30.83
N GLU A 329 -10.03 -26.66 -31.80
CA GLU A 329 -10.26 -25.76 -32.94
C GLU A 329 -11.43 -24.79 -32.73
N SER A 330 -12.37 -25.14 -31.84
CA SER A 330 -13.52 -24.31 -31.46
C SER A 330 -13.51 -23.96 -29.97
N ILE A 331 -14.15 -22.84 -29.61
CA ILE A 331 -14.25 -22.44 -28.19
C ILE A 331 -15.09 -23.44 -27.35
N VAL A 332 -16.04 -24.14 -27.97
CA VAL A 332 -16.88 -25.13 -27.29
C VAL A 332 -16.08 -26.37 -26.94
N ASP A 333 -15.23 -26.86 -27.85
CA ASP A 333 -14.35 -28.00 -27.58
C ASP A 333 -13.32 -27.65 -26.51
N TYR A 334 -12.80 -26.42 -26.54
CA TYR A 334 -11.95 -25.88 -25.50
C TYR A 334 -12.64 -25.95 -24.14
N ILE A 335 -13.86 -25.41 -24.01
CA ILE A 335 -14.64 -25.42 -22.76
C ILE A 335 -14.92 -26.85 -22.29
N ASN A 336 -15.37 -27.73 -23.19
CA ASN A 336 -15.68 -29.12 -22.85
C ASN A 336 -14.45 -29.87 -22.31
N GLN A 337 -13.27 -29.62 -22.87
CA GLN A 337 -12.02 -30.20 -22.37
C GLN A 337 -11.71 -29.76 -20.93
N ARG A 338 -11.85 -28.47 -20.61
CA ARG A 338 -11.58 -27.96 -19.24
C ARG A 338 -12.62 -28.44 -18.24
N SER A 339 -13.89 -28.52 -18.62
CA SER A 339 -14.94 -29.08 -17.78
C SER A 339 -14.67 -30.55 -17.43
N ARG A 340 -14.17 -31.35 -18.39
CA ARG A 340 -13.76 -32.74 -18.11
C ARG A 340 -12.58 -32.81 -17.14
N TRP A 341 -11.57 -31.97 -17.33
CA TRP A 341 -10.41 -31.92 -16.41
C TRP A 341 -10.80 -31.51 -14.99
N CYS A 342 -11.70 -30.53 -14.85
CA CYS A 342 -12.29 -30.16 -13.56
C CYS A 342 -13.00 -31.35 -12.92
N LEU A 343 -13.93 -31.98 -13.64
CA LEU A 343 -14.69 -33.12 -13.14
C LEU A 343 -13.78 -34.28 -12.71
N GLY A 344 -12.79 -34.65 -13.54
CA GLY A 344 -11.87 -35.74 -13.24
C GLY A 344 -10.97 -35.46 -12.04
N THR A 345 -10.55 -34.21 -11.84
CA THR A 345 -9.78 -33.81 -10.65
C THR A 345 -10.64 -33.91 -9.38
N VAL A 346 -11.90 -33.48 -9.43
CA VAL A 346 -12.84 -33.60 -8.30
C VAL A 346 -13.17 -35.06 -8.01
N GLN A 347 -13.40 -35.89 -9.02
CA GLN A 347 -13.63 -37.33 -8.85
C GLN A 347 -12.44 -37.98 -8.15
N LEU A 348 -11.21 -37.70 -8.60
CA LEU A 348 -9.99 -38.23 -7.99
C LEU A 348 -9.82 -37.78 -6.52
N ALA A 349 -10.25 -36.56 -6.19
CA ALA A 349 -10.24 -36.05 -4.83
C ALA A 349 -11.19 -36.84 -3.88
N LEU A 350 -12.29 -37.35 -4.43
CA LEU A 350 -13.35 -38.06 -3.71
C LEU A 350 -13.19 -39.59 -3.72
N LEU A 351 -12.24 -40.13 -4.48
CA LEU A 351 -11.96 -41.57 -4.46
C LEU A 351 -11.45 -41.98 -3.06
N PRO A 352 -11.93 -43.11 -2.49
CA PRO A 352 -11.51 -43.57 -1.17
C PRO A 352 -10.00 -43.76 -1.05
N ASP A 353 -9.36 -44.13 -2.15
CA ASP A 353 -7.94 -44.37 -2.27
C ASP A 353 -7.18 -43.26 -2.99
N GLY A 354 -7.85 -42.13 -3.26
CA GLY A 354 -7.27 -40.93 -3.87
C GLY A 354 -6.35 -40.13 -2.93
N PRO A 355 -5.69 -39.10 -3.43
CA PRO A 355 -4.65 -38.35 -2.70
C PRO A 355 -5.15 -37.53 -1.50
N LEU A 356 -6.45 -37.26 -1.35
CA LEU A 356 -6.99 -36.60 -0.16
C LEU A 356 -7.29 -37.60 0.97
N LEU A 357 -7.98 -38.70 0.66
CA LEU A 357 -8.51 -39.64 1.66
C LEU A 357 -7.61 -40.88 1.85
N GLY A 358 -6.94 -41.33 0.79
CA GLY A 358 -6.13 -42.54 0.78
C GLY A 358 -4.80 -42.41 1.54
N ARG A 359 -4.22 -43.54 1.95
CA ARG A 359 -2.89 -43.64 2.59
C ARG A 359 -1.80 -43.93 1.55
N GLY A 360 -0.54 -43.67 1.88
CA GLY A 360 0.61 -43.94 1.00
C GLY A 360 1.18 -42.73 0.24
N TYR A 361 0.63 -41.52 0.45
CA TYR A 361 1.10 -40.29 -0.17
C TYR A 361 1.97 -39.44 0.76
N SER A 362 3.07 -38.90 0.23
CA SER A 362 3.88 -37.89 0.93
C SER A 362 3.11 -36.57 1.07
N LEU A 363 3.43 -35.79 2.13
CA LEU A 363 2.80 -34.48 2.33
C LEU A 363 2.99 -33.53 1.12
N PRO A 364 4.17 -33.42 0.49
CA PRO A 364 4.34 -32.62 -0.72
C PRO A 364 3.43 -33.06 -1.87
N ALA A 365 3.29 -34.37 -2.09
CA ALA A 365 2.40 -34.89 -3.14
C ALA A 365 0.93 -34.51 -2.89
N ARG A 366 0.47 -34.58 -1.62
CA ARG A 366 -0.88 -34.15 -1.24
C ARG A 366 -1.08 -32.65 -1.46
N LEU A 367 -0.12 -31.82 -1.03
CA LEU A 367 -0.19 -30.37 -1.23
C LEU A 367 -0.20 -30.01 -2.71
N HIS A 368 0.55 -30.72 -3.55
CA HIS A 368 0.56 -30.52 -5.00
C HIS A 368 -0.76 -30.95 -5.67
N PHE A 369 -1.45 -31.94 -5.11
CA PHE A 369 -2.82 -32.29 -5.52
C PHE A 369 -3.81 -31.20 -5.11
N VAL A 370 -3.80 -30.82 -3.83
CA VAL A 370 -4.67 -29.77 -3.28
C VAL A 370 -4.49 -28.46 -4.06
N HIS A 371 -3.27 -28.08 -4.41
CA HIS A 371 -2.99 -26.93 -5.28
C HIS A 371 -3.72 -27.01 -6.62
N GLY A 372 -3.68 -28.18 -7.28
CA GLY A 372 -4.40 -28.41 -8.54
C GLY A 372 -5.93 -28.41 -8.36
N LEU A 373 -6.43 -28.95 -7.24
CA LEU A 373 -7.85 -28.92 -6.91
C LEU A 373 -8.34 -27.48 -6.65
N LEU A 374 -7.56 -26.69 -5.89
CA LEU A 374 -7.86 -25.29 -5.58
C LEU A 374 -7.93 -24.41 -6.85
N HIS A 375 -7.13 -24.70 -7.87
CA HIS A 375 -7.24 -24.04 -9.17
C HIS A 375 -8.66 -24.13 -9.75
N TRP A 376 -9.29 -25.30 -9.65
CA TRP A 376 -10.65 -25.53 -10.13
C TRP A 376 -11.70 -24.95 -9.18
N LEU A 377 -11.53 -25.16 -7.88
CA LEU A 377 -12.43 -24.62 -6.84
C LEU A 377 -12.48 -23.09 -6.81
N GLY A 378 -11.42 -22.41 -7.27
CA GLY A 378 -11.36 -20.95 -7.37
C GLY A 378 -12.08 -20.35 -8.58
N LYS A 379 -12.46 -21.14 -9.60
CA LYS A 379 -13.10 -20.61 -10.82
C LYS A 379 -14.42 -19.84 -10.59
N PRO A 380 -15.28 -20.20 -9.61
CA PRO A 380 -16.46 -19.40 -9.29
C PRO A 380 -16.13 -17.96 -8.85
N PHE A 381 -14.94 -17.71 -8.26
CA PHE A 381 -14.51 -16.36 -7.87
C PHE A 381 -14.49 -15.40 -9.06
N MET A 382 -14.05 -15.89 -10.22
CA MET A 382 -13.99 -15.11 -11.46
C MET A 382 -15.37 -14.66 -11.94
N VAL A 383 -16.39 -15.49 -11.70
CA VAL A 383 -17.79 -15.17 -11.98
C VAL A 383 -18.30 -14.13 -10.99
N LEU A 384 -17.97 -14.26 -9.70
CA LEU A 384 -18.35 -13.30 -8.67
C LEU A 384 -17.74 -11.92 -8.90
N ILE A 385 -16.47 -11.84 -9.33
CA ILE A 385 -15.81 -10.56 -9.69
C ILE A 385 -16.58 -9.84 -10.80
N LEU A 386 -17.09 -10.58 -11.79
CA LEU A 386 -17.86 -10.02 -12.90
C LEU A 386 -19.27 -9.57 -12.48
N LEU A 387 -19.90 -10.28 -11.55
CA LEU A 387 -21.25 -9.99 -11.07
C LEU A 387 -21.30 -8.91 -9.99
N ALA A 388 -20.25 -8.77 -9.18
CA ALA A 388 -20.22 -7.87 -8.02
C ALA A 388 -20.58 -6.41 -8.35
N PRO A 389 -20.02 -5.77 -9.41
CA PRO A 389 -20.40 -4.40 -9.73
C PRO A 389 -21.88 -4.29 -10.17
N ALA A 390 -22.41 -5.27 -10.91
CA ALA A 390 -23.82 -5.25 -11.30
C ALA A 390 -24.74 -5.38 -10.07
N LEU A 391 -24.43 -6.26 -9.12
CA LEU A 391 -25.20 -6.40 -7.88
C LEU A 391 -25.17 -5.13 -7.03
N TYR A 392 -24.02 -4.45 -6.96
CA TYR A 392 -23.91 -3.16 -6.27
C TYR A 392 -24.85 -2.11 -6.89
N TRP A 393 -24.77 -1.90 -8.20
CA TRP A 393 -25.53 -0.83 -8.87
C TRP A 393 -27.04 -1.08 -8.93
N TYR A 394 -27.49 -2.32 -9.04
CA TYR A 394 -28.92 -2.65 -9.17
C TYR A 394 -29.61 -3.02 -7.86
N ALA A 395 -28.87 -3.60 -6.91
CA ALA A 395 -29.43 -4.11 -5.65
C ALA A 395 -28.83 -3.46 -4.40
N GLY A 396 -27.85 -2.56 -4.54
CA GLY A 396 -27.15 -1.95 -3.40
C GLY A 396 -26.24 -2.93 -2.64
N VAL A 397 -26.02 -4.13 -3.18
CA VAL A 397 -25.27 -5.19 -2.49
C VAL A 397 -23.78 -5.04 -2.77
N SER A 398 -23.01 -4.63 -1.77
CA SER A 398 -21.56 -4.50 -1.91
C SER A 398 -20.83 -5.82 -1.65
N ALA A 399 -19.84 -6.15 -2.48
CA ALA A 399 -18.94 -7.28 -2.23
C ALA A 399 -18.02 -7.04 -1.02
N PHE A 400 -17.68 -5.77 -0.78
CA PHE A 400 -16.93 -5.33 0.40
C PHE A 400 -16.99 -3.82 0.61
N HIS A 401 -16.83 -3.40 1.85
CA HIS A 401 -16.91 -1.99 2.24
C HIS A 401 -15.50 -1.41 2.43
N ALA A 402 -15.08 -0.53 1.52
CA ALA A 402 -13.78 0.14 1.61
C ALA A 402 -13.80 1.49 0.88
N THR A 403 -12.97 2.43 1.33
CA THR A 403 -12.69 3.66 0.57
C THR A 403 -11.66 3.40 -0.54
N PRO A 404 -11.65 4.20 -1.62
CA PRO A 404 -10.62 4.10 -2.66
C PRO A 404 -9.20 4.25 -2.11
N GLN A 405 -9.01 5.09 -1.09
CA GLN A 405 -7.73 5.28 -0.39
C GLN A 405 -7.32 4.01 0.36
N ALA A 406 -8.24 3.36 1.08
CA ALA A 406 -7.95 2.10 1.75
C ALA A 406 -7.58 1.00 0.73
N PHE A 407 -8.32 0.89 -0.38
CA PHE A 407 -7.96 -0.05 -1.44
C PHE A 407 -6.60 0.28 -2.07
N ALA A 408 -6.28 1.55 -2.27
CA ALA A 408 -4.96 2.00 -2.73
C ALA A 408 -3.85 1.70 -1.73
N ALA A 409 -4.12 1.66 -0.42
CA ALA A 409 -3.14 1.34 0.60
C ALA A 409 -2.89 -0.18 0.76
N TYR A 410 -3.90 -1.02 0.53
CA TYR A 410 -3.84 -2.48 0.83
C TYR A 410 -3.98 -3.37 -0.41
N GLY A 411 -4.96 -3.09 -1.27
CA GLY A 411 -5.25 -3.88 -2.47
C GLY A 411 -4.26 -3.62 -3.60
N LEU A 412 -4.07 -2.36 -3.97
CA LEU A 412 -3.25 -1.98 -5.13
C LEU A 412 -1.78 -2.45 -5.03
N PRO A 413 -1.06 -2.29 -3.91
CA PRO A 413 0.31 -2.78 -3.78
C PRO A 413 0.43 -4.30 -3.95
N SER A 414 -0.56 -5.03 -3.43
CA SER A 414 -0.62 -6.49 -3.48
C SER A 414 -0.85 -6.99 -4.91
N LEU A 415 -1.77 -6.35 -5.64
CA LEU A 415 -2.03 -6.64 -7.06
C LEU A 415 -0.81 -6.33 -7.94
N MET A 416 -0.17 -5.18 -7.73
CA MET A 416 1.03 -4.78 -8.48
C MET A 416 2.17 -5.78 -8.29
N MET A 417 2.44 -6.19 -7.05
CA MET A 417 3.48 -7.16 -6.75
C MET A 417 3.13 -8.56 -7.26
N PHE A 418 1.85 -8.96 -7.16
CA PHE A 418 1.36 -10.23 -7.70
C PHE A 418 1.53 -10.32 -9.22
N TRP A 419 1.14 -9.30 -9.97
CA TRP A 419 1.30 -9.27 -11.42
C TRP A 419 2.77 -9.20 -11.85
N ALA A 420 3.59 -8.41 -11.15
CA ALA A 420 5.03 -8.34 -11.38
C ALA A 420 5.70 -9.71 -11.17
N TYR A 421 5.40 -10.37 -10.04
CA TYR A 421 5.89 -11.72 -9.75
C TYR A 421 5.42 -12.73 -10.78
N SER A 422 4.12 -12.73 -11.14
CA SER A 422 3.54 -13.66 -12.12
C SER A 422 4.16 -13.49 -13.52
N TYR A 423 4.40 -12.25 -13.95
CA TYR A 423 5.09 -11.95 -15.20
C TYR A 423 6.55 -12.44 -15.17
N TRP A 424 7.26 -12.22 -14.06
CA TRP A 424 8.66 -12.60 -13.90
C TRP A 424 8.84 -14.12 -13.78
N ILE A 425 8.12 -14.79 -12.87
CA ILE A 425 8.27 -16.23 -12.59
C ILE A 425 7.86 -17.09 -13.80
N SER A 426 6.88 -16.63 -14.58
CA SER A 426 6.47 -17.27 -15.83
C SER A 426 7.43 -17.00 -17.00
N GLN A 427 8.46 -16.16 -16.79
CA GLN A 427 9.40 -15.67 -17.80
C GLN A 427 8.67 -15.04 -19.00
N ARG A 428 7.78 -14.09 -18.72
CA ARG A 428 7.02 -13.32 -19.72
C ARG A 428 6.01 -14.16 -20.50
N ARG A 429 5.38 -15.17 -19.88
CA ARG A 429 4.30 -15.97 -20.49
C ARG A 429 2.90 -15.50 -20.09
N CYS A 430 2.74 -14.93 -18.89
CA CYS A 430 1.46 -14.39 -18.43
C CYS A 430 1.31 -12.89 -18.74
N LEU A 431 0.10 -12.45 -19.10
CA LEU A 431 -0.31 -11.05 -19.14
C LEU A 431 -1.58 -10.89 -18.32
N PRO A 432 -1.66 -9.92 -17.38
CA PRO A 432 -2.83 -9.75 -16.53
C PRO A 432 -4.16 -9.80 -17.31
N VAL A 433 -4.40 -8.91 -18.27
CA VAL A 433 -5.72 -8.87 -18.95
C VAL A 433 -6.01 -10.13 -19.80
N PHE A 434 -5.05 -10.59 -20.61
CA PHE A 434 -5.26 -11.71 -21.54
C PHE A 434 -5.42 -13.05 -20.82
N SER A 435 -4.64 -13.27 -19.76
CA SER A 435 -4.73 -14.47 -18.93
C SER A 435 -6.08 -14.54 -18.19
N GLU A 436 -6.64 -13.42 -17.76
CA GLU A 436 -7.98 -13.39 -17.14
C GLU A 436 -9.08 -13.69 -18.16
N VAL A 437 -9.02 -13.11 -19.38
CA VAL A 437 -10.00 -13.40 -20.46
C VAL A 437 -10.03 -14.90 -20.80
N SER A 438 -8.87 -15.55 -20.90
CA SER A 438 -8.80 -17.01 -21.13
C SER A 438 -9.54 -17.83 -20.09
N GLN A 439 -9.37 -17.44 -18.83
CA GLN A 439 -9.95 -18.13 -17.70
C GLN A 439 -11.46 -17.86 -17.60
N LEU A 440 -11.90 -16.65 -17.91
CA LEU A 440 -13.30 -16.23 -17.85
C LEU A 440 -14.20 -16.98 -18.83
N VAL A 441 -13.74 -17.21 -20.06
CA VAL A 441 -14.56 -17.90 -21.08
C VAL A 441 -14.93 -19.33 -20.64
N ALA A 442 -14.05 -20.00 -19.91
CA ALA A 442 -14.33 -21.33 -19.34
C ALA A 442 -14.94 -21.28 -17.93
N ALA A 443 -14.78 -20.18 -17.18
CA ALA A 443 -15.15 -20.10 -15.76
C ALA A 443 -16.62 -20.44 -15.51
N MET A 444 -17.55 -19.97 -16.35
CA MET A 444 -18.98 -20.24 -16.21
C MET A 444 -19.31 -21.74 -16.32
N ALA A 445 -18.82 -22.38 -17.38
CA ALA A 445 -19.07 -23.80 -17.63
C ALA A 445 -18.38 -24.70 -16.59
N VAL A 446 -17.18 -24.33 -16.18
CA VAL A 446 -16.43 -25.04 -15.13
C VAL A 446 -17.13 -24.89 -13.77
N SER A 447 -17.64 -23.71 -13.44
CA SER A 447 -18.39 -23.47 -12.19
C SER A 447 -19.68 -24.29 -12.15
N GLY A 448 -20.42 -24.35 -13.27
CA GLY A 448 -21.59 -25.23 -13.39
C GLY A 448 -21.24 -26.72 -13.28
N THR A 449 -20.10 -27.13 -13.84
CA THR A 449 -19.59 -28.50 -13.71
C THR A 449 -19.24 -28.82 -12.26
N LEU A 450 -18.61 -27.89 -11.54
CA LEU A 450 -18.25 -28.05 -10.13
C LEU A 450 -19.49 -28.19 -9.25
N ALA A 451 -20.50 -27.34 -9.43
CA ALA A 451 -21.76 -27.42 -8.69
C ALA A 451 -22.45 -28.79 -8.89
N ARG A 452 -22.46 -29.29 -10.14
CA ARG A 452 -22.99 -30.62 -10.44
C ARG A 452 -22.15 -31.74 -9.82
N ALA A 453 -20.82 -31.61 -9.87
CA ALA A 453 -19.89 -32.58 -9.31
C ALA A 453 -20.01 -32.68 -7.78
N MET A 454 -20.29 -31.58 -7.08
CA MET A 454 -20.52 -31.60 -5.63
C MET A 454 -21.80 -32.34 -5.24
N LEU A 455 -22.83 -32.33 -6.09
CA LEU A 455 -24.10 -33.04 -5.85
C LEU A 455 -24.05 -34.51 -6.30
N LYS A 456 -23.47 -34.77 -7.48
CA LYS A 456 -23.39 -36.12 -8.07
C LYS A 456 -22.08 -36.26 -8.85
N PRO A 457 -20.95 -36.60 -8.21
CA PRO A 457 -19.63 -36.60 -8.85
C PRO A 457 -19.43 -37.73 -9.87
N PHE A 458 -20.11 -38.87 -9.70
CA PHE A 458 -19.92 -40.08 -10.52
C PHE A 458 -21.14 -40.39 -11.42
N GLY A 459 -20.94 -41.19 -12.47
CA GLY A 459 -22.01 -41.66 -13.36
C GLY A 459 -22.43 -40.68 -14.46
N HIS A 460 -21.58 -39.71 -14.81
CA HIS A 460 -21.80 -38.85 -15.97
C HIS A 460 -21.33 -39.53 -17.26
N PRO A 461 -22.12 -39.49 -18.36
CA PRO A 461 -21.72 -40.07 -19.63
C PRO A 461 -20.52 -39.33 -20.22
N PHE A 462 -19.53 -40.09 -20.70
CA PHE A 462 -18.34 -39.56 -21.36
C PHE A 462 -18.70 -39.07 -22.77
N LYS A 463 -18.67 -37.75 -22.99
CA LYS A 463 -18.92 -37.15 -24.31
C LYS A 463 -17.58 -36.81 -24.98
N VAL A 464 -17.28 -37.48 -26.08
CA VAL A 464 -16.05 -37.25 -26.87
C VAL A 464 -16.14 -35.90 -27.57
N THR A 465 -15.08 -35.10 -27.48
CA THR A 465 -14.93 -33.86 -28.23
C THR A 465 -14.72 -34.18 -29.71
N ALA A 466 -15.52 -33.60 -30.61
CA ALA A 466 -15.33 -33.78 -32.04
C ALA A 466 -14.07 -33.03 -32.48
N LYS A 467 -13.19 -33.69 -33.26
CA LYS A 467 -12.04 -33.07 -33.91
C LYS A 467 -12.32 -33.06 -35.42
N GLY A 468 -12.07 -31.95 -36.13
CA GLY A 468 -12.27 -31.86 -37.59
C GLY A 468 -13.63 -31.29 -38.06
N LEU A 469 -14.19 -30.29 -37.36
CA LEU A 469 -15.42 -29.59 -37.79
C LEU A 469 -15.16 -28.69 -39.02
N ASP A 470 -16.21 -28.30 -39.76
CA ASP A 470 -16.10 -27.39 -40.92
C ASP A 470 -15.42 -26.06 -40.53
N ARG A 471 -14.24 -25.84 -41.11
CA ARG A 471 -13.31 -24.74 -40.77
C ARG A 471 -13.53 -23.48 -41.60
N SER A 472 -14.45 -23.52 -42.56
CA SER A 472 -14.57 -22.49 -43.61
C SER A 472 -15.42 -21.27 -43.23
N ARG A 473 -16.18 -21.35 -42.12
CA ARG A 473 -17.20 -20.35 -41.76
C ARG A 473 -16.96 -19.75 -40.39
N THR A 474 -17.36 -18.50 -40.22
CA THR A 474 -17.45 -17.85 -38.91
C THR A 474 -18.60 -18.46 -38.11
N VAL A 475 -18.35 -18.90 -36.87
CA VAL A 475 -19.36 -19.46 -35.97
C VAL A 475 -19.53 -18.56 -34.75
N VAL A 476 -20.76 -18.11 -34.51
CA VAL A 476 -21.10 -17.26 -33.36
C VAL A 476 -21.78 -18.10 -32.28
N HIS A 477 -21.20 -18.14 -31.08
CA HIS A 477 -21.75 -18.90 -29.95
C HIS A 477 -22.76 -18.09 -29.16
N TRP A 478 -24.00 -17.98 -29.69
CA TRP A 478 -25.05 -17.10 -29.16
C TRP A 478 -25.36 -17.26 -27.66
N LYS A 479 -25.23 -18.47 -27.09
CA LYS A 479 -25.42 -18.66 -25.64
C LYS A 479 -24.35 -17.94 -24.81
N LEU A 480 -23.08 -18.03 -25.20
CA LEU A 480 -21.98 -17.35 -24.53
C LEU A 480 -22.05 -15.84 -24.78
N VAL A 481 -22.38 -15.44 -26.01
CA VAL A 481 -22.65 -14.05 -26.39
C VAL A 481 -23.78 -13.44 -25.55
N GLY A 482 -24.86 -14.18 -25.30
CA GLY A 482 -25.97 -13.71 -24.46
C GLY A 482 -25.56 -13.46 -23.00
N VAL A 483 -24.70 -14.32 -22.44
CA VAL A 483 -24.18 -14.17 -21.06
C VAL A 483 -23.26 -12.94 -20.94
N PHE A 484 -22.18 -12.90 -21.72
CA PHE A 484 -21.21 -11.82 -21.63
C PHE A 484 -21.76 -10.49 -22.17
N GLY A 485 -22.56 -10.55 -23.24
CA GLY A 485 -23.24 -9.38 -23.81
C GLY A 485 -24.32 -8.82 -22.89
N GLY A 486 -25.13 -9.68 -22.25
CA GLY A 486 -26.11 -9.26 -21.26
C GLY A 486 -25.46 -8.59 -20.05
N LEU A 487 -24.37 -9.16 -19.53
CA LEU A 487 -23.60 -8.55 -18.45
C LEU A 487 -22.94 -7.23 -18.87
N LEU A 488 -22.40 -7.16 -20.09
CA LEU A 488 -21.83 -5.93 -20.64
C LEU A 488 -22.88 -4.81 -20.74
N VAL A 489 -24.10 -5.13 -21.19
CA VAL A 489 -25.22 -4.17 -21.26
C VAL A 489 -25.66 -3.74 -19.85
N ALA A 490 -25.79 -4.68 -18.92
CA ALA A 490 -26.13 -4.38 -17.53
C ALA A 490 -25.10 -3.46 -16.86
N LEU A 491 -23.80 -3.73 -17.05
CA LEU A 491 -22.72 -2.89 -16.50
C LEU A 491 -22.68 -1.49 -17.14
N GLN A 492 -22.98 -1.36 -18.44
CA GLN A 492 -23.11 -0.06 -19.10
C GLN A 492 -24.34 0.70 -18.60
N GLY A 493 -25.47 0.02 -18.42
CA GLY A 493 -26.68 0.58 -17.83
C GLY A 493 -26.43 1.10 -16.43
N ALA A 494 -25.74 0.31 -15.60
CA ALA A 494 -25.28 0.71 -14.27
C ALA A 494 -24.39 1.96 -14.29
N ALA A 495 -23.36 2.00 -15.15
CA ALA A 495 -22.50 3.18 -15.29
C ALA A 495 -23.26 4.42 -15.79
N ALA A 496 -24.23 4.24 -16.69
CA ALA A 496 -25.09 5.32 -17.19
C ALA A 496 -26.04 5.83 -16.10
N MET A 497 -26.66 4.94 -15.31
CA MET A 497 -27.49 5.34 -14.17
C MET A 497 -26.69 6.15 -13.14
N ALA A 498 -25.47 5.70 -12.81
CA ALA A 498 -24.58 6.43 -11.92
C ALA A 498 -24.27 7.84 -12.45
N ALA A 499 -23.94 7.96 -13.75
CA ALA A 499 -23.65 9.24 -14.39
C ALA A 499 -24.88 10.17 -14.50
N LEU A 500 -26.07 9.61 -14.75
CA LEU A 500 -27.33 10.35 -14.91
C LEU A 500 -27.95 10.76 -13.57
N SER A 501 -27.61 10.09 -12.47
CA SER A 501 -28.17 10.38 -11.14
C SER A 501 -27.83 11.79 -10.63
N GLY A 502 -26.74 12.40 -11.12
CA GLY A 502 -26.28 13.73 -10.68
C GLY A 502 -25.85 13.80 -9.21
N ALA A 503 -25.93 12.70 -8.46
CA ALA A 503 -25.56 12.63 -7.05
C ALA A 503 -24.02 12.61 -6.90
N ALA A 504 -23.52 13.19 -5.81
CA ALA A 504 -22.11 13.09 -5.47
C ALA A 504 -21.75 11.62 -5.21
N LEU A 505 -20.77 11.10 -5.95
CA LEU A 505 -20.31 9.72 -5.82
C LEU A 505 -19.73 9.47 -4.43
N THR A 506 -20.33 8.56 -3.67
CA THR A 506 -19.77 8.10 -2.40
C THR A 506 -18.42 7.40 -2.63
N PRO A 507 -17.57 7.26 -1.60
CA PRO A 507 -16.32 6.48 -1.74
C PRO A 507 -16.55 5.06 -2.26
N GLY A 508 -17.66 4.41 -1.87
CA GLY A 508 -18.05 3.09 -2.38
C GLY A 508 -18.41 3.10 -3.87
N ASP A 509 -19.12 4.14 -4.33
CA ASP A 509 -19.45 4.32 -5.75
C ASP A 509 -18.20 4.50 -6.60
N GLN A 510 -17.22 5.27 -6.12
CA GLN A 510 -15.95 5.51 -6.82
C GLN A 510 -15.17 4.20 -7.02
N LEU A 511 -15.13 3.34 -5.99
CA LEU A 511 -14.46 2.05 -6.08
C LEU A 511 -15.18 1.09 -7.04
N ASN A 512 -16.51 1.00 -6.94
CA ASN A 512 -17.31 0.16 -7.82
C ASN A 512 -17.28 0.64 -9.27
N LEU A 513 -17.20 1.95 -9.52
CA LEU A 513 -17.05 2.50 -10.87
C LEU A 513 -15.74 2.04 -11.55
N VAL A 514 -14.63 2.01 -10.82
CA VAL A 514 -13.35 1.47 -11.31
C VAL A 514 -13.50 -0.02 -11.67
N TRP A 515 -14.11 -0.80 -10.78
CA TRP A 515 -14.33 -2.23 -11.02
C TRP A 515 -15.32 -2.50 -12.17
N THR A 516 -16.36 -1.68 -12.34
CA THR A 516 -17.23 -1.71 -13.52
C THR A 516 -16.42 -1.50 -14.79
N GLY A 517 -15.49 -0.55 -14.82
CA GLY A 517 -14.59 -0.34 -15.97
C GLY A 517 -13.74 -1.57 -16.29
N ILE A 518 -13.16 -2.21 -15.27
CA ILE A 518 -12.38 -3.44 -15.43
C ILE A 518 -13.26 -4.59 -15.95
N ALA A 519 -14.43 -4.78 -15.35
CA ALA A 519 -15.37 -5.82 -15.77
C ALA A 519 -15.86 -5.63 -17.21
N LEU A 520 -16.08 -4.38 -17.65
CA LEU A 520 -16.44 -4.07 -19.04
C LEU A 520 -15.34 -4.50 -20.02
N VAL A 521 -14.07 -4.22 -19.73
CA VAL A 521 -12.94 -4.62 -20.57
C VAL A 521 -12.84 -6.15 -20.65
N LEU A 522 -12.99 -6.84 -19.51
CA LEU A 522 -12.95 -8.30 -19.44
C LEU A 522 -14.12 -8.95 -20.20
N CYS A 523 -15.35 -8.44 -20.02
CA CYS A 523 -16.53 -8.89 -20.74
C CYS A 523 -16.41 -8.68 -22.25
N LEU A 524 -15.86 -7.54 -22.69
CA LEU A 524 -15.62 -7.26 -24.10
C LEU A 524 -14.62 -8.26 -24.69
N GLY A 525 -13.50 -8.50 -24.00
CA GLY A 525 -12.50 -9.49 -24.42
C GLY A 525 -13.09 -10.91 -24.50
N ALA A 526 -13.88 -11.32 -23.51
CA ALA A 526 -14.56 -12.60 -23.51
C ALA A 526 -15.61 -12.72 -24.64
N LEU A 527 -16.37 -11.64 -24.90
CA LEU A 527 -17.35 -11.59 -25.98
C LEU A 527 -16.71 -11.76 -27.36
N MET A 528 -15.56 -11.10 -27.60
CA MET A 528 -14.79 -11.25 -28.82
C MET A 528 -14.26 -12.67 -29.01
N ALA A 529 -13.84 -13.32 -27.92
CA ALA A 529 -13.39 -14.71 -27.96
C ALA A 529 -14.51 -15.72 -28.27
N CYS A 530 -15.79 -15.33 -28.13
CA CYS A 530 -16.95 -16.19 -28.42
C CYS A 530 -17.33 -16.27 -29.91
N VAL A 531 -16.58 -15.62 -30.78
CA VAL A 531 -16.78 -15.66 -32.24
C VAL A 531 -15.62 -16.42 -32.87
N ASP A 532 -15.87 -17.65 -33.30
CA ASP A 532 -14.86 -18.48 -33.97
C ASP A 532 -14.64 -17.94 -35.40
N LEU A 533 -13.40 -17.53 -35.69
CA LEU A 533 -12.98 -17.04 -37.00
C LEU A 533 -12.70 -18.21 -37.97
N PRO A 534 -12.90 -18.02 -39.29
CA PRO A 534 -12.62 -19.07 -40.27
C PRO A 534 -11.12 -19.38 -40.36
N ARG A 535 -10.78 -20.66 -40.47
CA ARG A 535 -9.42 -21.16 -40.70
C ARG A 535 -9.30 -21.66 -42.15
N PRO A 536 -8.85 -20.82 -43.10
CA PRO A 536 -8.90 -21.13 -44.54
C PRO A 536 -7.89 -22.19 -44.99
N GLN A 537 -6.92 -22.55 -44.16
CA GLN A 537 -5.89 -23.54 -44.49
C GLN A 537 -6.33 -24.94 -44.03
N GLN A 538 -6.19 -25.95 -44.90
CA GLN A 538 -6.52 -27.34 -44.56
C GLN A 538 -5.48 -27.96 -43.60
N GLU A 539 -4.19 -27.70 -43.86
CA GLU A 539 -3.07 -28.04 -42.98
C GLU A 539 -2.40 -26.80 -42.37
N GLU A 540 -1.89 -26.95 -41.15
CA GLU A 540 -1.15 -25.90 -40.46
C GLU A 540 0.27 -25.75 -41.01
N ARG A 541 0.73 -24.50 -41.14
CA ARG A 541 2.01 -24.17 -41.78
C ARG A 541 3.11 -23.91 -40.75
N PHE A 542 4.20 -24.66 -40.85
CA PHE A 542 5.37 -24.56 -40.00
C PHE A 542 6.38 -23.56 -40.56
N PRO A 543 6.93 -22.61 -39.77
CA PRO A 543 7.95 -21.70 -40.25
C PRO A 543 9.20 -22.48 -40.67
N TRP A 544 9.64 -22.23 -41.89
CA TRP A 544 10.80 -22.90 -42.45
C TRP A 544 11.51 -21.93 -43.36
N ARG A 545 12.70 -21.47 -42.95
CA ARG A 545 13.46 -20.42 -43.65
C ARG A 545 14.62 -20.96 -44.47
N ALA A 546 14.44 -22.14 -45.06
CA ALA A 546 15.43 -22.79 -45.90
C ALA A 546 15.46 -22.19 -47.31
N ARG A 547 16.60 -22.32 -48.00
CA ARG A 547 16.70 -21.99 -49.43
C ARG A 547 15.83 -22.96 -50.23
N ALA A 548 15.09 -22.44 -51.20
CA ALA A 548 14.23 -23.20 -52.09
C ALA A 548 14.76 -23.06 -53.52
N ARG A 549 14.86 -24.19 -54.24
CA ARG A 549 15.04 -24.14 -55.70
C ARG A 549 13.68 -24.40 -56.34
N VAL A 550 13.33 -23.59 -57.34
CA VAL A 550 12.05 -23.64 -58.02
C VAL A 550 12.29 -23.82 -59.51
N ARG A 551 11.67 -24.83 -60.11
CA ARG A 551 11.67 -25.06 -61.55
C ARG A 551 10.33 -24.66 -62.12
N THR A 552 10.35 -23.80 -63.13
CA THR A 552 9.15 -23.36 -63.85
C THR A 552 9.35 -23.58 -65.35
N ALA A 553 8.29 -23.46 -66.15
CA ALA A 553 8.40 -23.49 -67.61
C ALA A 553 9.34 -22.40 -68.19
N ALA A 554 9.66 -21.35 -67.42
CA ALA A 554 10.55 -20.26 -67.81
C ALA A 554 12.01 -20.46 -67.35
N GLY A 555 12.34 -21.57 -66.69
CA GLY A 555 13.67 -21.88 -66.16
C GLY A 555 13.69 -22.17 -64.64
N GLU A 556 14.87 -22.53 -64.14
CA GLU A 556 15.16 -22.72 -62.71
C GLU A 556 15.54 -21.39 -62.04
N GLY A 557 15.13 -21.20 -60.79
CA GLY A 557 15.53 -20.06 -59.99
C GLY A 557 15.49 -20.34 -58.50
N GLU A 558 16.13 -19.46 -57.73
CA GLU A 558 16.18 -19.56 -56.28
C GLU A 558 15.09 -18.71 -55.63
N SER A 559 14.55 -19.24 -54.54
CA SER A 559 13.68 -18.54 -53.60
C SER A 559 14.00 -19.00 -52.18
N ARG A 560 13.20 -18.56 -51.21
CA ARG A 560 13.33 -18.95 -49.80
C ARG A 560 11.97 -19.33 -49.26
N PHE A 561 11.91 -20.44 -48.55
CA PHE A 561 10.74 -20.79 -47.78
C PHE A 561 10.49 -19.75 -46.68
N VAL A 562 9.23 -19.42 -46.47
CA VAL A 562 8.73 -18.67 -45.32
C VAL A 562 8.12 -19.67 -44.34
N ASN A 563 7.26 -20.55 -44.85
CA ASN A 563 6.66 -21.67 -44.13
C ASN A 563 6.38 -22.86 -45.07
N ILE A 564 6.14 -24.03 -44.48
CA ILE A 564 5.85 -25.31 -45.15
C ILE A 564 4.80 -26.10 -44.37
N ALA A 565 3.94 -26.82 -45.08
CA ALA A 565 2.97 -27.77 -44.56
C ALA A 565 3.07 -29.08 -45.34
N ALA A 566 2.29 -30.10 -44.96
CA ALA A 566 2.25 -31.37 -45.69
C ALA A 566 1.58 -31.23 -47.08
N ASP A 567 0.76 -30.21 -47.29
CA ASP A 567 -0.04 -29.96 -48.50
C ASP A 567 0.45 -28.73 -49.31
N GLY A 568 1.43 -27.97 -48.83
CA GLY A 568 1.85 -26.73 -49.49
C GLY A 568 2.96 -25.96 -48.78
N ALA A 569 3.29 -24.77 -49.31
CA ALA A 569 4.31 -23.89 -48.73
C ALA A 569 4.08 -22.41 -49.08
N LEU A 570 4.74 -21.51 -48.36
CA LEU A 570 4.84 -20.09 -48.72
C LEU A 570 6.29 -19.77 -49.04
N LEU A 571 6.55 -19.20 -50.20
CA LEU A 571 7.87 -18.77 -50.65
C LEU A 571 7.95 -17.24 -50.75
N GLU A 572 9.13 -16.67 -50.51
CA GLU A 572 9.36 -15.26 -50.83
C GLU A 572 9.09 -14.99 -52.31
N GLY A 573 8.42 -13.88 -52.62
CA GLY A 573 8.07 -13.48 -53.98
C GLY A 573 9.27 -12.97 -54.79
N ARG A 574 10.31 -13.79 -54.98
CA ARG A 574 11.54 -13.48 -55.73
C ARG A 574 11.72 -14.41 -56.94
N GLY A 575 12.54 -13.98 -57.90
CA GLY A 575 12.91 -14.81 -59.06
C GLY A 575 11.72 -15.20 -59.96
N PRO A 576 11.69 -16.44 -60.51
CA PRO A 576 10.67 -16.88 -61.46
C PRO A 576 9.25 -16.87 -60.90
N LEU A 577 9.09 -16.92 -59.57
CA LEU A 577 7.79 -16.87 -58.89
C LEU A 577 7.04 -15.54 -59.05
N LYS A 578 7.70 -14.44 -59.43
CA LYS A 578 7.03 -13.14 -59.71
C LYS A 578 6.24 -13.14 -61.01
N ARG A 579 6.65 -13.96 -61.99
CA ARG A 579 6.09 -13.96 -63.36
C ARG A 579 5.05 -15.07 -63.59
N LEU A 580 5.00 -16.06 -62.71
CA LEU A 580 4.07 -17.19 -62.79
C LEU A 580 2.61 -16.74 -62.55
N ARG A 581 1.62 -17.29 -63.27
CA ARG A 581 0.19 -17.01 -63.00
C ARG A 581 -0.36 -17.98 -61.96
N VAL A 582 -1.35 -17.55 -61.19
CA VAL A 582 -2.07 -18.43 -60.24
C VAL A 582 -2.64 -19.62 -61.03
N GLY A 583 -2.48 -20.83 -60.50
CA GLY A 583 -2.87 -22.09 -61.11
C GLY A 583 -1.81 -22.78 -61.97
N GLN A 584 -0.70 -22.11 -62.33
CA GLN A 584 0.36 -22.74 -63.13
C GLN A 584 1.19 -23.74 -62.31
N PRO A 585 1.57 -24.90 -62.91
CA PRO A 585 2.43 -25.88 -62.27
C PRO A 585 3.89 -25.42 -62.23
N LEU A 586 4.61 -25.90 -61.21
CA LEU A 586 6.03 -25.71 -60.97
C LEU A 586 6.57 -26.92 -60.19
N GLU A 587 7.88 -27.04 -60.06
CA GLU A 587 8.49 -27.97 -59.10
C GLU A 587 9.26 -27.17 -58.06
N VAL A 588 9.21 -27.62 -56.80
CA VAL A 588 9.98 -27.04 -55.71
C VAL A 588 10.85 -28.10 -55.06
N HIS A 589 12.13 -27.80 -54.88
CA HIS A 589 13.05 -28.71 -54.21
C HIS A 589 13.01 -28.53 -52.69
N VAL A 590 12.56 -29.55 -51.97
CA VAL A 590 12.55 -29.61 -50.50
C VAL A 590 13.68 -30.55 -50.07
N GLY A 591 14.68 -30.04 -49.32
CA GLY A 591 15.95 -30.71 -49.01
C GLY A 591 15.90 -32.25 -48.88
N PRO A 592 15.25 -32.81 -47.84
CA PRO A 592 15.21 -34.26 -47.61
C PRO A 592 14.14 -35.01 -48.41
N VAL A 593 13.28 -34.31 -49.17
CA VAL A 593 12.18 -34.93 -49.95
C VAL A 593 12.51 -35.00 -51.44
N GLY A 594 13.30 -34.07 -51.96
CA GLY A 594 13.63 -33.95 -53.39
C GLY A 594 12.75 -32.92 -54.12
N TRP A 595 12.61 -33.08 -55.44
CA TRP A 595 11.74 -32.24 -56.27
C TRP A 595 10.27 -32.64 -56.10
N LEU A 596 9.45 -31.67 -55.72
CA LEU A 596 8.02 -31.82 -55.46
C LEU A 596 7.21 -31.03 -56.50
N PRO A 597 6.30 -31.66 -57.25
CA PRO A 597 5.37 -30.95 -58.09
C PRO A 597 4.42 -30.08 -57.24
N ALA A 598 4.20 -28.85 -57.66
CA ALA A 598 3.41 -27.86 -56.95
C ALA A 598 2.69 -26.92 -57.91
N ARG A 599 1.66 -26.22 -57.44
CA ARG A 599 0.94 -25.17 -58.17
C ARG A 599 0.93 -23.88 -57.38
N LEU A 600 0.99 -22.74 -58.07
CA LEU A 600 0.82 -21.44 -57.42
C LEU A 600 -0.66 -21.24 -57.05
N ALA A 601 -1.01 -21.39 -55.76
CA ALA A 601 -2.37 -21.27 -55.26
C ALA A 601 -2.82 -19.82 -55.10
N ALA A 602 -1.95 -18.95 -54.58
CA ALA A 602 -2.26 -17.52 -54.39
C ALA A 602 -0.98 -16.67 -54.38
N ARG A 603 -1.16 -15.36 -54.57
CA ARG A 603 -0.08 -14.37 -54.43
C ARG A 603 -0.53 -13.24 -53.51
N GLY A 604 0.23 -13.03 -52.43
CA GLY A 604 -0.06 -12.00 -51.43
C GLY A 604 1.14 -11.09 -51.16
N ARG A 605 0.95 -10.12 -50.25
CA ARG A 605 2.04 -9.23 -49.79
C ARG A 605 3.21 -10.00 -49.13
N ALA A 606 2.92 -11.17 -48.54
CA ALA A 606 3.90 -11.99 -47.84
C ALA A 606 4.71 -12.93 -48.76
N GLY A 607 4.27 -13.18 -50.00
CA GLY A 607 4.94 -14.11 -50.90
C GLY A 607 4.03 -14.83 -51.90
N ALA A 608 4.56 -15.90 -52.48
CA ALA A 608 3.89 -16.81 -53.40
C ALA A 608 3.49 -18.10 -52.65
N GLU A 609 2.18 -18.38 -52.60
CA GLU A 609 1.61 -19.52 -51.90
C GLU A 609 1.50 -20.72 -52.84
N LEU A 610 2.09 -21.84 -52.46
CA LEU A 610 2.11 -23.07 -53.24
C LEU A 610 1.21 -24.13 -52.61
N SER A 611 0.54 -24.91 -53.46
CA SER A 611 -0.11 -26.19 -53.14
C SER A 611 0.74 -27.32 -53.71
N PHE A 612 0.99 -28.38 -52.95
CA PHE A 612 1.76 -29.55 -53.39
C PHE A 612 0.85 -30.60 -54.02
N ASP A 613 1.28 -31.14 -55.16
CA ASP A 613 0.65 -32.29 -55.84
C ASP A 613 1.46 -33.57 -55.55
N ALA A 614 1.76 -33.83 -54.28
CA ALA A 614 2.69 -34.88 -53.84
C ALA A 614 2.14 -36.31 -54.04
N THR A 615 3.01 -37.25 -54.45
CA THR A 615 2.70 -38.68 -54.38
C THR A 615 2.65 -39.18 -52.93
N GLU A 616 2.09 -40.37 -52.68
CA GLU A 616 2.00 -40.95 -51.32
C GLU A 616 3.38 -41.01 -50.63
N ALA A 617 4.41 -41.52 -51.32
CA ALA A 617 5.78 -41.57 -50.80
C ALA A 617 6.37 -40.18 -50.53
N GLN A 618 6.11 -39.19 -51.39
CA GLN A 618 6.55 -37.81 -51.17
C GLN A 618 5.85 -37.18 -49.97
N ARG A 619 4.55 -37.45 -49.79
CA ARG A 619 3.75 -36.97 -48.65
C ARG A 619 4.24 -37.57 -47.34
N GLU A 620 4.64 -38.84 -47.33
CA GLU A 620 5.26 -39.46 -46.16
C GLU A 620 6.58 -38.79 -45.76
N HIS A 621 7.46 -38.55 -46.74
CA HIS A 621 8.72 -37.84 -46.49
C HIS A 621 8.48 -36.40 -46.03
N LEU A 622 7.46 -35.71 -46.55
CA LEU A 622 7.03 -34.41 -46.05
C LEU A 622 6.56 -34.47 -44.61
N VAL A 623 5.68 -35.42 -44.25
CA VAL A 623 5.20 -35.60 -42.87
C VAL A 623 6.37 -35.86 -41.92
N ARG A 624 7.28 -36.80 -42.27
CA ARG A 624 8.49 -37.08 -41.49
C ARG A 624 9.36 -35.85 -41.32
N HIS A 625 9.47 -35.01 -42.36
CA HIS A 625 10.28 -33.80 -42.29
C HIS A 625 9.64 -32.70 -41.43
N VAL A 626 8.36 -32.39 -41.70
CA VAL A 626 7.62 -31.27 -41.10
C VAL A 626 7.43 -31.50 -39.59
N PHE A 627 7.01 -32.70 -39.19
CA PHE A 627 6.72 -32.99 -37.79
C PHE A 627 7.96 -33.33 -36.95
N ASN A 628 9.13 -33.50 -37.57
CA ASN A 628 10.40 -33.67 -36.87
C ASN A 628 11.09 -32.35 -36.49
N VAL A 629 10.58 -31.21 -36.94
CA VAL A 629 11.09 -29.90 -36.53
C VAL A 629 10.21 -29.35 -35.41
N PRO A 630 10.77 -28.87 -34.28
CA PRO A 630 9.98 -28.21 -33.25
C PRO A 630 9.30 -26.95 -33.84
N PRO A 631 7.98 -26.78 -33.70
CA PRO A 631 7.26 -25.69 -34.33
C PRO A 631 7.65 -24.35 -33.68
N SER A 632 7.80 -23.32 -34.51
CA SER A 632 8.25 -21.98 -34.08
C SER A 632 7.24 -20.86 -34.34
N HIS A 633 6.03 -21.18 -34.82
CA HIS A 633 5.01 -20.16 -35.13
C HIS A 633 4.19 -19.72 -33.92
N VAL A 634 4.07 -20.54 -32.87
CA VAL A 634 3.38 -20.13 -31.64
C VAL A 634 4.33 -19.31 -30.76
N ALA A 635 3.82 -18.21 -30.20
CA ALA A 635 4.61 -17.35 -29.33
C ALA A 635 5.18 -18.13 -28.13
N VAL A 636 6.49 -18.03 -27.92
CA VAL A 636 7.18 -18.63 -26.75
C VAL A 636 7.21 -17.66 -25.57
N GLN A 637 7.17 -16.36 -25.87
CA GLN A 637 7.08 -15.28 -24.91
C GLN A 637 6.06 -14.27 -25.43
N VAL A 638 5.39 -13.62 -24.49
CA VAL A 638 4.46 -12.55 -24.78
C VAL A 638 5.18 -11.37 -25.42
N ARG A 639 4.53 -10.79 -26.43
CA ARG A 639 4.87 -9.51 -27.05
C ARG A 639 3.74 -8.51 -26.78
N PRO A 640 3.77 -7.77 -25.65
CA PRO A 640 2.60 -7.07 -25.12
C PRO A 640 1.99 -6.07 -26.11
N TRP A 641 2.85 -5.34 -26.81
CA TRP A 641 2.42 -4.33 -27.79
C TRP A 641 1.77 -4.96 -29.03
N GLN A 642 2.32 -6.07 -29.52
CA GLN A 642 1.74 -6.78 -30.66
C GLN A 642 0.38 -7.35 -30.28
N ALA A 643 0.25 -7.93 -29.08
CA ALA A 643 -1.01 -8.46 -28.56
C ALA A 643 -2.06 -7.35 -28.38
N ALA A 644 -1.71 -6.21 -27.79
CA ALA A 644 -2.61 -5.07 -27.65
C ALA A 644 -3.04 -4.49 -29.01
N SER A 645 -2.10 -4.39 -29.97
CA SER A 645 -2.41 -3.92 -31.32
C SER A 645 -3.33 -4.88 -32.08
N ALA A 646 -3.14 -6.20 -31.89
CA ALA A 646 -4.00 -7.22 -32.47
C ALA A 646 -5.42 -7.14 -31.90
N LEU A 647 -5.55 -6.94 -30.59
CA LEU A 647 -6.84 -6.76 -29.93
C LEU A 647 -7.57 -5.50 -30.44
N MET A 648 -6.87 -4.36 -30.52
CA MET A 648 -7.45 -3.12 -31.07
C MET A 648 -7.86 -3.28 -32.54
N ALA A 649 -7.05 -3.98 -33.34
CA ALA A 649 -7.39 -4.28 -34.72
C ALA A 649 -8.60 -5.23 -34.84
N SER A 650 -8.75 -6.19 -33.94
CA SER A 650 -9.96 -7.03 -33.87
C SER A 650 -11.21 -6.27 -33.41
N ALA A 651 -11.04 -5.16 -32.68
CA ALA A 651 -12.11 -4.24 -32.32
C ALA A 651 -12.36 -3.12 -33.36
N GLY A 652 -11.65 -3.12 -34.50
CA GLY A 652 -11.83 -2.12 -35.58
C GLY A 652 -11.16 -0.76 -35.34
N ILE A 653 -10.27 -0.64 -34.34
CA ILE A 653 -9.60 0.61 -33.94
C ILE A 653 -8.20 0.68 -34.58
N ARG A 654 -7.83 1.81 -35.21
CA ARG A 654 -6.47 2.02 -35.77
C ARG A 654 -5.43 2.14 -34.65
N ALA A 655 -4.46 1.24 -34.62
CA ALA A 655 -3.39 1.23 -33.61
C ALA A 655 -2.41 2.41 -33.76
N PRO A 656 -1.86 2.97 -32.65
CA PRO A 656 -0.77 3.94 -32.69
C PRO A 656 0.52 3.32 -33.26
N GLY A 657 1.38 4.13 -33.90
CA GLY A 657 2.64 3.66 -34.50
C GLY A 657 3.72 3.24 -33.48
N ALA A 658 4.70 2.46 -33.95
CA ALA A 658 5.80 1.84 -33.17
C ALA A 658 6.76 2.80 -32.44
N GLY A 659 6.57 4.12 -32.53
CA GLY A 659 7.42 5.15 -31.90
C GLY A 659 7.37 5.16 -30.37
N PHE A 660 6.31 4.64 -29.75
CA PHE A 660 6.15 4.59 -28.28
C PHE A 660 7.04 3.54 -27.60
N ALA A 661 7.55 2.53 -28.31
CA ALA A 661 8.39 1.48 -27.72
C ALA A 661 9.76 2.01 -27.24
N ARG A 662 10.32 3.04 -27.89
CA ARG A 662 11.56 3.73 -27.46
C ARG A 662 11.35 4.63 -26.24
N LEU A 663 10.10 4.95 -25.92
CA LEU A 663 9.73 5.69 -24.71
C LEU A 663 9.94 4.83 -23.45
N SER A 664 9.86 3.49 -23.54
CA SER A 664 9.91 2.59 -22.37
C SER A 664 11.22 2.65 -21.56
N LEU A 665 12.40 2.78 -22.19
CA LEU A 665 13.68 2.89 -21.47
C LEU A 665 13.93 4.31 -20.94
N ARG A 666 13.48 5.34 -21.67
CA ARG A 666 13.57 6.76 -21.25
C ARG A 666 12.55 7.12 -20.17
N LEU A 667 11.37 6.51 -20.20
CA LEU A 667 10.35 6.59 -19.15
C LEU A 667 10.79 5.79 -17.92
N LEU A 668 11.47 4.66 -18.08
CA LEU A 668 12.07 3.90 -16.96
C LEU A 668 13.18 4.71 -16.27
N LEU A 669 14.06 5.34 -17.04
CA LEU A 669 15.12 6.23 -16.51
C LEU A 669 14.54 7.55 -15.97
N ALA A 670 13.49 8.10 -16.59
CA ALA A 670 12.79 9.29 -16.09
C ALA A 670 11.97 9.01 -14.83
N VAL A 671 11.34 7.84 -14.70
CA VAL A 671 10.63 7.42 -13.49
C VAL A 671 11.63 7.10 -12.37
N LEU A 672 12.76 6.45 -12.67
CA LEU A 672 13.82 6.23 -11.69
C LEU A 672 14.46 7.57 -11.25
N ALA A 673 14.70 8.50 -12.18
CA ALA A 673 15.19 9.84 -11.88
C ALA A 673 14.15 10.69 -11.14
N VAL A 674 12.86 10.59 -11.47
CA VAL A 674 11.76 11.25 -10.75
C VAL A 674 11.60 10.65 -9.35
N CYS A 675 11.73 9.34 -9.17
CA CYS A 675 11.75 8.70 -7.85
C CYS A 675 12.97 9.14 -7.02
N ILE A 676 14.16 9.28 -7.63
CA ILE A 676 15.35 9.81 -6.94
C ILE A 676 15.16 11.29 -6.57
N VAL A 677 14.61 12.10 -7.48
CA VAL A 677 14.30 13.53 -7.24
C VAL A 677 13.22 13.70 -6.18
N LEU A 678 12.18 12.85 -6.17
CA LEU A 678 11.10 12.84 -5.16
C LEU A 678 11.58 12.37 -3.78
N VAL A 679 12.60 11.50 -3.72
CA VAL A 679 13.25 11.10 -2.45
C VAL A 679 14.18 12.21 -1.92
N THR A 680 14.68 13.09 -2.78
CA THR A 680 15.54 14.22 -2.38
C THR A 680 14.80 15.51 -2.01
N THR A 681 13.51 15.64 -2.34
CA THR A 681 12.65 16.68 -1.77
C THR A 681 12.07 16.16 -0.45
N GLY A 682 12.69 16.52 0.68
CA GLY A 682 12.23 16.10 2.01
C GLY A 682 10.73 16.31 2.17
N CYS A 683 10.00 15.24 2.47
CA CYS A 683 8.56 15.29 2.67
C CYS A 683 8.28 15.77 4.09
N ASN A 684 7.66 16.95 4.25
CA ASN A 684 7.10 17.38 5.53
C ASN A 684 5.60 17.08 5.54
N LEU A 685 5.15 16.24 6.48
CA LEU A 685 3.75 15.81 6.62
C LEU A 685 2.92 16.70 7.55
N THR A 686 3.48 17.83 7.96
CA THR A 686 2.77 18.83 8.76
C THR A 686 1.61 19.41 7.93
N PRO A 687 0.36 19.33 8.42
CA PRO A 687 -0.77 19.87 7.67
C PRO A 687 -0.71 21.40 7.59
N PRO A 688 -1.26 22.01 6.53
CA PRO A 688 -1.37 23.46 6.46
C PRO A 688 -2.26 23.96 7.60
N LEU A 689 -1.80 24.99 8.31
CA LEU A 689 -2.55 25.60 9.40
C LEU A 689 -3.82 26.25 8.82
N LYS A 690 -4.99 25.92 9.37
CA LYS A 690 -6.23 26.63 9.04
C LYS A 690 -6.25 27.96 9.77
N GLU A 691 -6.82 28.98 9.13
CA GLU A 691 -7.05 30.27 9.79
C GLU A 691 -8.00 30.08 11.00
N PRO A 692 -7.71 30.69 12.15
CA PRO A 692 -8.56 30.62 13.35
C PRO A 692 -9.92 31.28 13.11
N ASP A 693 -10.99 30.73 13.69
CA ASP A 693 -12.35 31.29 13.58
C ASP A 693 -12.55 32.39 14.63
N LEU A 694 -11.85 33.51 14.43
CA LEU A 694 -11.89 34.66 15.33
C LEU A 694 -12.85 35.73 14.80
N ALA A 695 -13.95 35.96 15.52
CA ALA A 695 -14.80 37.14 15.33
C ALA A 695 -14.10 38.40 15.88
N VAL A 696 -13.09 38.90 15.17
CA VAL A 696 -12.36 40.12 15.55
C VAL A 696 -13.26 41.35 15.40
N PRO A 697 -13.50 42.14 16.47
CA PRO A 697 -14.25 43.37 16.35
C PRO A 697 -13.55 44.36 15.41
N THR A 698 -14.30 45.01 14.52
CA THR A 698 -13.75 46.03 13.61
C THR A 698 -13.45 47.35 14.31
N GLN A 699 -14.11 47.62 15.44
CA GLN A 699 -13.95 48.83 16.25
C GLN A 699 -14.12 48.53 17.74
N TRP A 700 -13.54 49.37 18.59
CA TRP A 700 -13.78 49.32 20.03
C TRP A 700 -15.20 49.81 20.37
N PRO A 701 -15.84 49.30 21.44
CA PRO A 701 -17.19 49.73 21.85
C PRO A 701 -17.36 51.24 22.07
N ALA A 702 -16.27 51.95 22.41
CA ALA A 702 -16.23 53.39 22.64
C ALA A 702 -16.06 54.23 21.36
N GLY A 703 -15.95 53.62 20.17
CA GLY A 703 -15.77 54.34 18.89
C GLY A 703 -14.38 55.00 18.70
N THR A 704 -13.53 55.04 19.72
CA THR A 704 -12.16 55.54 19.63
C THR A 704 -11.29 54.57 18.84
N THR A 705 -10.88 54.98 17.63
CA THR A 705 -9.87 54.27 16.83
C THR A 705 -8.71 55.21 16.52
N ALA A 706 -7.48 54.74 16.77
CA ALA A 706 -6.25 55.46 16.43
C ALA A 706 -5.37 54.52 15.59
N PRO A 707 -5.50 54.55 14.24
CA PRO A 707 -4.85 53.57 13.35
C PRO A 707 -3.33 53.45 13.54
N ASP A 708 -2.66 54.56 13.90
CA ASP A 708 -1.20 54.66 14.04
C ASP A 708 -0.67 54.59 15.48
N ALA A 709 -1.45 54.05 16.43
CA ALA A 709 -0.97 53.91 17.80
C ALA A 709 0.26 52.97 17.89
N GLN A 710 1.43 53.55 18.22
CA GLN A 710 2.69 52.84 18.42
C GLN A 710 2.78 52.26 19.85
N PRO A 711 3.48 51.13 20.07
CA PRO A 711 3.70 50.60 21.41
C PRO A 711 4.54 51.57 22.25
N MET A 712 4.03 51.96 23.42
CA MET A 712 4.75 52.84 24.35
C MET A 712 5.61 52.00 25.31
N ASP A 713 6.91 52.32 25.42
CA ASP A 713 7.79 51.70 26.44
C ASP A 713 7.34 52.13 27.85
N TRP A 714 7.52 51.24 28.82
CA TRP A 714 7.09 51.47 30.21
C TRP A 714 7.78 52.68 30.83
N ARG A 715 9.01 53.00 30.39
CA ARG A 715 9.76 54.18 30.83
C ARG A 715 9.10 55.50 30.43
N ASN A 716 8.43 55.50 29.27
CA ASN A 716 7.69 56.66 28.77
C ASN A 716 6.27 56.70 29.35
N PHE A 717 5.70 55.54 29.66
CA PHE A 717 4.42 55.45 30.33
C PHE A 717 4.49 55.94 31.79
N VAL A 718 5.52 55.55 32.54
CA VAL A 718 5.71 55.94 33.94
C VAL A 718 6.43 57.30 34.03
N GLN A 719 5.74 58.29 34.57
CA GLN A 719 6.22 59.68 34.73
C GLN A 719 6.84 59.95 36.11
N ASP A 720 6.65 59.04 37.05
CA ASP A 720 7.19 59.10 38.41
C ASP A 720 8.55 58.40 38.49
N GLU A 721 9.59 59.12 38.91
CA GLU A 721 10.96 58.62 38.99
C GLU A 721 11.13 57.57 40.09
N GLU A 722 10.41 57.72 41.21
CA GLU A 722 10.45 56.75 42.31
C GLU A 722 9.85 55.41 41.85
N LEU A 723 8.70 55.45 41.18
CA LEU A 723 8.07 54.27 40.57
C LEU A 723 8.96 53.65 39.49
N ARG A 724 9.61 54.47 38.66
CA ARG A 724 10.52 54.00 37.62
C ARG A 724 11.71 53.23 38.22
N GLY A 725 12.28 53.73 39.32
CA GLY A 725 13.35 53.05 40.07
C GLY A 725 12.90 51.73 40.71
N LEU A 726 11.68 51.69 41.25
CA LEU A 726 11.09 50.46 41.81
C LEU A 726 10.85 49.40 40.73
N ILE A 727 10.31 49.79 39.58
CA ILE A 727 10.11 48.88 38.45
C ILE A 727 11.44 48.35 37.93
N ALA A 728 12.44 49.20 37.72
CA ALA A 728 13.78 48.76 37.29
C ALA A 728 14.36 47.74 38.28
N THR A 729 14.25 48.03 39.57
CA THR A 729 14.68 47.10 40.63
C THR A 729 13.92 45.78 40.57
N ALA A 730 12.60 45.82 40.40
CA ALA A 730 11.75 44.63 40.35
C ALA A 730 12.12 43.75 39.15
N LEU A 731 12.38 44.34 37.99
CA LEU A 731 12.81 43.60 36.79
C LEU A 731 14.13 42.84 37.00
N ASP A 732 15.03 43.35 37.83
CA ASP A 732 16.32 42.69 38.13
C ASP A 732 16.22 41.63 39.25
N ASN A 733 15.30 41.84 40.21
CA ASN A 733 15.28 41.09 41.47
C ASN A 733 14.08 40.15 41.66
N ASN A 734 12.96 40.37 40.98
CA ASN A 734 11.75 39.56 41.16
C ASN A 734 12.01 38.08 40.84
N ARG A 735 11.54 37.20 41.73
CA ARG A 735 11.82 35.75 41.66
C ARG A 735 10.96 35.04 40.62
N ASP A 736 9.71 35.46 40.43
CA ASP A 736 8.82 34.88 39.42
C ASP A 736 9.31 35.21 38.01
N LEU A 737 9.70 36.46 37.74
CA LEU A 737 10.29 36.84 36.46
C LEU A 737 11.58 36.05 36.18
N ARG A 738 12.42 35.85 37.20
CA ARG A 738 13.62 35.00 37.08
C ARG A 738 13.28 33.54 36.76
N ALA A 739 12.19 33.01 37.31
CA ALA A 739 11.70 31.66 36.98
C ALA A 739 11.22 31.57 35.53
N TYR A 740 10.48 32.57 35.03
CA TYR A 740 10.10 32.65 33.61
C TYR A 740 11.32 32.76 32.68
N ALA A 741 12.33 33.56 33.05
CA ALA A 741 13.59 33.64 32.30
C ALA A 741 14.36 32.31 32.29
N ALA A 742 14.31 31.53 33.37
CA ALA A 742 14.88 30.19 33.43
C ALA A 742 14.13 29.21 32.53
N LYS A 743 12.79 29.20 32.55
CA LYS A 743 11.95 28.38 31.65
C LYS A 743 12.16 28.71 30.18
N ALA A 744 12.34 29.99 29.84
CA ALA A 744 12.68 30.41 28.49
C ALA A 744 14.03 29.83 28.02
N ARG A 745 15.06 29.89 28.89
CA ARG A 745 16.37 29.26 28.61
C ARG A 745 16.29 27.73 28.53
N GLU A 746 15.48 27.09 29.38
CA GLU A 746 15.19 25.66 29.33
C GLU A 746 14.55 25.26 28.00
N GLY A 747 13.57 26.04 27.52
CA GLY A 747 12.95 25.84 26.20
C GLY A 747 13.96 25.89 25.06
N ARG A 748 14.87 26.88 25.06
CA ARG A 748 15.96 26.96 24.07
C ARG A 748 16.93 25.79 24.16
N ALA A 749 17.28 25.34 25.37
CA ALA A 749 18.14 24.17 25.56
C ALA A 749 17.48 22.88 25.07
N THR A 750 16.18 22.71 25.34
CA THR A 750 15.37 21.60 24.85
C THR A 750 15.29 21.60 23.33
N TYR A 751 15.06 22.77 22.72
CA TYR A 751 15.11 22.93 21.26
C TYR A 751 16.48 22.56 20.68
N ALA A 752 17.57 23.00 21.31
CA ALA A 752 18.92 22.63 20.88
C ALA A 752 19.14 21.10 20.92
N GLY A 753 18.63 20.41 21.94
CA GLY A 753 18.64 18.95 22.04
C GLY A 753 17.80 18.26 20.95
N SER A 754 16.57 18.70 20.73
CA SER A 754 15.71 18.18 19.66
C SER A 754 16.32 18.42 18.27
N ARG A 755 16.93 19.59 18.05
CA ARG A 755 17.62 19.92 16.79
C ARG A 755 18.87 19.06 16.58
N ALA A 756 19.61 18.74 17.64
CA ALA A 756 20.77 17.86 17.56
C ALA A 756 20.40 16.46 17.04
N SER A 757 19.16 16.01 17.27
CA SER A 757 18.65 14.72 16.77
C SER A 757 18.49 14.65 15.24
N LEU A 758 18.67 15.76 14.52
CA LEU A 758 18.76 15.81 13.06
C LEU A 758 20.15 15.43 12.53
N PHE A 759 21.15 15.32 13.40
CA PHE A 759 22.52 15.03 13.03
C PHE A 759 22.95 13.67 13.60
N PRO A 760 23.84 12.94 12.90
CA PRO A 760 24.34 11.67 13.40
C PRO A 760 25.18 11.87 14.66
N GLN A 761 24.89 11.08 15.70
CA GLN A 761 25.77 11.01 16.86
C GLN A 761 26.96 10.10 16.55
N VAL A 762 28.17 10.64 16.65
CA VAL A 762 29.41 9.88 16.51
C VAL A 762 29.93 9.54 17.91
N GLY A 763 30.05 8.26 18.21
CA GLY A 763 30.51 7.76 19.49
C GLY A 763 31.62 6.73 19.35
N LEU A 764 32.28 6.45 20.48
CA LEU A 764 33.21 5.33 20.65
C LEU A 764 32.55 4.33 21.61
N SER A 765 32.31 3.11 21.14
CA SER A 765 31.83 2.00 21.96
C SER A 765 32.93 0.96 22.12
N ALA A 766 33.00 0.38 23.32
CA ALA A 766 33.84 -0.77 23.61
C ALA A 766 32.94 -1.85 24.22
N HIS A 767 32.93 -3.03 23.62
CA HIS A 767 32.11 -4.15 24.06
C HIS A 767 32.98 -5.38 24.27
N GLY A 768 32.70 -6.12 25.35
CA GLY A 768 33.40 -7.34 25.70
C GLY A 768 32.38 -8.38 26.08
N GLN A 769 32.28 -9.44 25.28
CA GLN A 769 31.30 -10.49 25.48
C GLN A 769 31.98 -11.85 25.58
N ARG A 770 31.61 -12.59 26.61
CA ARG A 770 31.99 -13.99 26.83
C ARG A 770 30.71 -14.81 26.93
N ALA A 771 30.49 -15.70 25.97
CA ALA A 771 29.29 -16.53 25.92
C ALA A 771 29.67 -17.99 25.69
N GLN A 772 28.99 -18.90 26.40
CA GLN A 772 29.10 -20.34 26.21
C GLN A 772 27.84 -20.83 25.50
N THR A 773 27.99 -21.35 24.28
CA THR A 773 26.87 -21.97 23.55
C THR A 773 26.82 -23.47 23.85
N THR A 774 25.71 -23.96 24.40
CA THR A 774 25.47 -25.40 24.61
C THR A 774 24.93 -26.08 23.35
N PRO A 775 25.24 -27.36 23.09
CA PRO A 775 24.79 -28.08 21.88
C PRO A 775 23.27 -28.17 21.70
N GLN A 776 22.48 -27.94 22.76
CA GLN A 776 21.02 -28.17 22.78
C GLN A 776 20.15 -26.91 22.62
N GLY A 777 20.72 -25.76 22.27
CA GLY A 777 19.89 -24.56 22.08
C GLY A 777 20.70 -23.33 21.66
N SER A 778 20.91 -23.18 20.36
CA SER A 778 21.24 -21.88 19.77
C SER A 778 19.92 -21.13 19.52
N LEU A 779 19.66 -20.08 20.30
CA LEU A 779 18.64 -19.06 20.00
C LEU A 779 19.17 -18.02 18.99
N SER A 780 20.05 -18.42 18.08
CA SER A 780 20.61 -17.53 17.06
C SER A 780 19.80 -17.64 15.76
N PRO A 781 19.29 -16.54 15.15
CA PRO A 781 18.38 -16.59 13.99
C PRO A 781 19.03 -17.07 12.68
N VAL A 782 20.33 -17.34 12.69
CA VAL A 782 21.12 -17.71 11.51
C VAL A 782 21.68 -19.12 11.71
N GLY A 783 20.95 -20.12 11.21
CA GLY A 783 21.46 -21.44 10.81
C GLY A 783 21.99 -22.36 11.93
N ASN A 784 21.40 -23.56 12.01
CA ASN A 784 21.96 -24.69 12.75
C ASN A 784 23.31 -25.12 12.14
N LEU A 785 24.41 -24.61 12.67
CA LEU A 785 25.73 -25.23 12.55
C LEU A 785 25.97 -26.06 13.80
N PRO A 786 26.45 -27.31 13.69
CA PRO A 786 26.80 -28.12 14.85
C PRO A 786 28.00 -27.47 15.54
N SER A 787 27.81 -26.97 16.76
CA SER A 787 28.90 -26.44 17.58
C SER A 787 29.10 -27.33 18.80
N ASP A 788 30.26 -27.97 18.89
CA ASP A 788 30.82 -28.42 20.17
C ASP A 788 30.80 -27.23 21.14
N GLY A 789 30.41 -27.46 22.39
CA GLY A 789 30.17 -26.40 23.37
C GLY A 789 31.40 -25.54 23.66
N ARG A 790 31.67 -24.54 22.82
CA ARG A 790 32.80 -23.61 22.90
C ARG A 790 32.38 -22.35 23.63
N VAL A 791 33.21 -21.97 24.59
CA VAL A 791 33.23 -20.60 25.13
C VAL A 791 33.80 -19.70 24.04
N SER A 792 33.00 -18.74 23.59
CA SER A 792 33.39 -17.69 22.64
C SER A 792 33.62 -16.39 23.38
N ASN A 793 34.79 -15.79 23.17
CA ASN A 793 35.11 -14.44 23.60
C ASN A 793 35.14 -13.53 22.37
N SER A 794 34.54 -12.35 22.46
CA SER A 794 34.65 -11.29 21.48
C SER A 794 34.81 -9.95 22.20
N PHE A 795 35.89 -9.24 21.89
CA PHE A 795 36.15 -7.88 22.30
C PHE A 795 36.13 -7.00 21.06
N ASP A 796 35.41 -5.89 21.11
CA ASP A 796 35.36 -4.92 20.03
C ASP A 796 35.47 -3.49 20.56
N ILE A 797 36.23 -2.65 19.86
CA ILE A 797 36.26 -1.20 20.04
C ILE A 797 35.88 -0.60 18.70
N GLN A 798 34.77 0.13 18.64
CA GLN A 798 34.21 0.66 17.40
C GLN A 798 33.87 2.14 17.57
N ALA A 799 34.27 2.95 16.60
CA ALA A 799 33.91 4.34 16.49
C ALA A 799 32.98 4.52 15.29
N GLY A 800 31.93 5.34 15.47
CA GLY A 800 31.04 5.67 14.37
C GLY A 800 29.65 6.06 14.81
N VAL A 801 28.71 5.94 13.87
CA VAL A 801 27.32 6.33 14.01
C VAL A 801 26.47 5.10 14.31
N MET A 802 25.71 5.11 15.40
CA MET A 802 24.79 4.03 15.75
C MET A 802 23.35 4.49 15.60
N SER A 803 22.54 3.70 14.90
CA SER A 803 21.08 3.89 14.80
C SER A 803 20.64 5.32 14.40
N TYR A 804 21.42 6.01 13.56
CA TYR A 804 21.06 7.35 13.10
C TYR A 804 19.86 7.26 12.15
N GLU A 805 18.77 7.94 12.50
CA GLU A 805 17.59 8.00 11.66
C GLU A 805 17.81 8.98 10.50
N LEU A 806 17.75 8.47 9.29
CA LEU A 806 17.71 9.27 8.08
C LEU A 806 16.29 9.81 7.91
N ASP A 807 16.12 11.10 8.22
CA ASP A 807 14.81 11.75 8.30
C ASP A 807 14.21 12.12 6.92
N PHE A 808 13.86 11.11 6.12
CA PHE A 808 13.26 11.30 4.79
C PHE A 808 11.83 11.87 4.84
N PHE A 809 11.09 11.52 5.89
CA PHE A 809 9.66 11.83 6.06
C PHE A 809 9.41 12.99 7.06
N GLY A 810 10.47 13.67 7.48
CA GLY A 810 10.39 14.87 8.32
C GLY A 810 9.91 14.63 9.76
N ARG A 811 10.02 13.42 10.29
CA ARG A 811 9.60 13.09 11.67
C ARG A 811 10.43 13.85 12.70
N GLN A 812 11.76 13.80 12.56
CA GLN A 812 12.69 14.48 13.47
C GLN A 812 12.66 16.00 13.22
N GLN A 813 12.49 16.42 11.96
CA GLN A 813 12.34 17.81 11.58
C GLN A 813 11.09 18.43 12.21
N SER A 814 9.94 17.76 12.11
CA SER A 814 8.69 18.19 12.75
C SER A 814 8.82 18.22 14.28
N ALA A 815 9.51 17.26 14.90
CA ALA A 815 9.77 17.27 16.35
C ALA A 815 10.69 18.43 16.78
N ALA A 816 11.69 18.77 15.96
CA ALA A 816 12.55 19.93 16.18
C ALA A 816 11.78 21.24 15.99
N GLN A 817 10.92 21.34 14.98
CA GLN A 817 10.03 22.49 14.76
C GLN A 817 9.04 22.67 15.93
N GLN A 818 8.43 21.59 16.40
CA GLN A 818 7.57 21.60 17.59
C GLN A 818 8.32 22.17 18.81
N SER A 819 9.53 21.67 19.07
CA SER A 819 10.34 22.14 20.20
C SER A 819 10.77 23.61 20.02
N GLY A 820 11.04 24.03 18.78
CA GLY A 820 11.39 25.42 18.45
C GLY A 820 10.24 26.38 18.70
N ALA A 821 9.02 26.04 18.28
CA ALA A 821 7.83 26.83 18.54
C ALA A 821 7.48 26.91 20.04
N LEU A 822 7.71 25.83 20.80
CA LEU A 822 7.61 25.87 22.27
C LEU A 822 8.66 26.78 22.93
N ALA A 823 9.89 26.79 22.40
CA ALA A 823 10.92 27.70 22.88
C ALA A 823 10.56 29.17 22.60
N GLU A 824 10.00 29.45 21.43
CA GLU A 824 9.46 30.78 21.12
C GLU A 824 8.30 31.14 22.07
N ALA A 825 7.36 30.21 22.32
CA ALA A 825 6.28 30.44 23.29
C ALA A 825 6.83 30.79 24.68
N GLY A 826 7.88 30.12 25.15
CA GLY A 826 8.55 30.42 26.42
C GLY A 826 9.20 31.81 26.44
N ASP A 827 9.78 32.26 25.33
CA ASP A 827 10.32 33.62 25.19
C ASP A 827 9.21 34.68 25.25
N LYS A 828 8.05 34.41 24.64
CA LYS A 828 6.87 35.28 24.69
C LYS A 828 6.20 35.29 26.08
N ASP A 829 6.15 34.14 26.78
CA ASP A 829 5.65 34.05 28.15
C ASP A 829 6.50 34.89 29.11
N HIS A 830 7.83 34.86 28.96
CA HIS A 830 8.72 35.71 29.75
C HIS A 830 8.46 37.21 29.51
N ALA A 831 8.18 37.59 28.25
CA ALA A 831 7.78 38.96 27.93
C ALA A 831 6.42 39.34 28.53
N ALA A 832 5.43 38.43 28.51
CA ALA A 832 4.14 38.63 29.15
C ALA A 832 4.28 38.79 30.68
N ALA A 833 5.09 37.95 31.33
CA ALA A 833 5.39 38.04 32.76
C ALA A 833 6.07 39.37 33.12
N ARG A 834 7.01 39.84 32.28
CA ARG A 834 7.64 41.16 32.43
C ARG A 834 6.61 42.29 32.38
N MET A 835 5.71 42.28 31.39
CA MET A 835 4.63 43.26 31.27
C MET A 835 3.69 43.23 32.49
N ASN A 836 3.31 42.04 32.95
CA ASN A 836 2.44 41.88 34.11
C ASN A 836 3.10 42.41 35.38
N LEU A 837 4.39 42.13 35.61
CA LEU A 837 5.13 42.64 36.77
C LEU A 837 5.19 44.17 36.78
N VAL A 838 5.41 44.82 35.63
CA VAL A 838 5.37 46.29 35.51
C VAL A 838 4.00 46.83 35.95
N GLY A 839 2.91 46.18 35.51
CA GLY A 839 1.54 46.55 35.89
C GLY A 839 1.24 46.32 37.38
N GLU A 840 1.67 45.19 37.94
CA GLU A 840 1.47 44.85 39.35
C GLU A 840 2.23 45.77 40.29
N VAL A 841 3.50 46.08 40.00
CA VAL A 841 4.30 47.06 40.77
C VAL A 841 3.65 48.44 40.69
N SER A 842 3.19 48.86 39.51
CA SER A 842 2.51 50.15 39.33
C SER A 842 1.22 50.23 40.15
N ASN A 843 0.38 49.18 40.11
CA ASN A 843 -0.87 49.14 40.87
C ASN A 843 -0.62 49.11 42.39
N ALA A 844 0.35 48.33 42.86
CA ALA A 844 0.72 48.27 44.27
C ALA A 844 1.25 49.62 44.79
N TYR A 845 2.11 50.28 44.01
CA TYR A 845 2.63 51.62 44.36
C TYR A 845 1.54 52.69 44.37
N LEU A 846 0.62 52.69 43.39
CA LEU A 846 -0.50 53.62 43.36
C LEU A 846 -1.45 53.41 44.56
N THR A 847 -1.69 52.15 44.94
CA THR A 847 -2.50 51.80 46.12
C THR A 847 -1.85 52.32 47.39
N LEU A 848 -0.54 52.08 47.57
CA LEU A 848 0.24 52.62 48.69
C LEU A 848 0.16 54.15 48.79
N ARG A 849 0.28 54.87 47.66
CA ARG A 849 0.17 56.34 47.64
C ARG A 849 -1.23 56.82 48.05
N ALA A 850 -2.28 56.15 47.57
CA ALA A 850 -3.65 56.47 47.91
C ALA A 850 -3.95 56.17 49.39
N ASP A 851 -3.49 55.04 49.92
CA ASP A 851 -3.69 54.66 51.33
C ASP A 851 -2.89 55.57 52.29
N ARG A 852 -1.74 56.10 51.86
CA ARG A 852 -1.05 57.18 52.58
C ARG A 852 -1.84 58.48 52.61
N ALA A 853 -2.46 58.86 51.49
CA ALA A 853 -3.35 60.02 51.46
C ALA A 853 -4.58 59.83 52.36
N LEU A 854 -5.15 58.62 52.41
CA LEU A 854 -6.23 58.27 53.34
C LEU A 854 -5.76 58.32 54.81
N LEU A 855 -4.56 57.84 55.10
CA LEU A 855 -3.97 57.93 56.45
C LEU A 855 -3.74 59.38 56.86
N ALA A 856 -3.19 60.22 55.98
CA ALA A 856 -2.99 61.65 56.24
C ALA A 856 -4.32 62.37 56.50
N LEU A 857 -5.36 62.04 55.73
CA LEU A 857 -6.72 62.54 55.93
C LEU A 857 -7.32 62.08 57.27
N ALA A 858 -7.15 60.81 57.64
CA ALA A 858 -7.61 60.26 58.92
C ALA A 858 -6.89 60.91 60.12
N MET A 859 -5.58 61.15 60.01
CA MET A 859 -4.80 61.86 61.03
C MET A 859 -5.27 63.30 61.23
N ALA A 860 -5.55 64.02 60.14
CA ALA A 860 -6.07 65.38 60.22
C ALA A 860 -7.47 65.44 60.87
N ASN A 861 -8.31 64.44 60.58
CA ASN A 861 -9.64 64.31 61.18
C ASN A 861 -9.57 63.97 62.68
N GLU A 862 -8.70 63.03 63.08
CA GLU A 862 -8.49 62.69 64.50
C GLU A 862 -7.99 63.90 65.29
N ALA A 863 -7.00 64.64 64.78
CA ALA A 863 -6.49 65.83 65.43
C ALA A 863 -7.57 66.91 65.62
N THR A 864 -8.44 67.07 64.61
CA THR A 864 -9.59 68.00 64.68
C THR A 864 -10.60 67.55 65.74
N LEU A 865 -10.95 66.25 65.77
CA LEU A 865 -11.87 65.69 66.74
C LEU A 865 -11.31 65.69 68.17
N ASN A 866 -10.01 65.50 68.33
CA ASN A 866 -9.34 65.55 69.64
C ASN A 866 -9.40 66.97 70.21
N ALA A 867 -9.07 67.99 69.40
CA ALA A 867 -9.21 69.39 69.80
C ALA A 867 -10.66 69.75 70.15
N ASN A 868 -11.63 69.22 69.41
CA ASN A 868 -13.06 69.41 69.70
C ASN A 868 -13.50 68.70 70.99
N ALA A 869 -12.99 67.48 71.26
CA ALA A 869 -13.24 66.75 72.51
C ALA A 869 -12.75 67.53 73.73
N ASP A 870 -11.54 68.11 73.63
CA ASP A 870 -10.96 68.95 74.69
C ASP A 870 -11.76 70.24 74.91
N MET A 871 -12.30 70.83 73.84
CA MET A 871 -13.16 72.00 73.92
C MET A 871 -14.48 71.69 74.63
N ILE A 872 -15.18 70.60 74.24
CA ILE A 872 -16.45 70.19 74.87
C ILE A 872 -16.23 69.72 76.31
N GLY A 873 -15.11 69.07 76.60
CA GLY A 873 -14.71 68.70 77.96
C GLY A 873 -14.51 69.93 78.87
N ARG A 874 -13.84 70.97 78.37
CA ARG A 874 -13.71 72.25 79.09
C ARG A 874 -15.04 72.97 79.24
N ALA A 875 -15.89 72.98 78.21
CA ALA A 875 -17.23 73.54 78.29
C ALA A 875 -18.10 72.83 79.34
N ARG A 876 -17.98 71.49 79.47
CA ARG A 876 -18.65 70.71 80.51
C ARG A 876 -18.18 71.11 81.92
N ALA A 877 -16.88 71.31 82.12
CA ALA A 877 -16.31 71.69 83.41
C ALA A 877 -16.85 73.03 83.95
N VAL A 878 -17.27 73.93 83.06
CA VAL A 878 -17.90 75.22 83.41
C VAL A 878 -19.44 75.19 83.32
N GLY A 879 -20.05 74.01 83.17
CA GLY A 879 -21.50 73.81 83.11
C GLY A 879 -22.17 74.11 81.76
N GLY A 880 -21.40 74.42 80.71
CA GLY A 880 -21.89 74.86 79.40
C GLY A 880 -22.17 73.75 78.37
N ALA A 881 -22.00 72.47 78.72
CA ALA A 881 -22.29 71.32 77.85
C ALA A 881 -22.93 70.15 78.61
N ALA A 882 -23.74 69.33 77.93
CA ALA A 882 -24.37 68.15 78.52
C ALA A 882 -23.39 66.97 78.59
N GLN A 883 -23.58 66.07 79.56
CA GLN A 883 -22.76 64.84 79.67
C GLN A 883 -22.90 63.94 78.43
N LEU A 884 -24.08 63.94 77.81
CA LEU A 884 -24.34 63.21 76.56
C LEU A 884 -23.42 63.67 75.43
N ASP A 885 -23.13 64.97 75.33
CA ASP A 885 -22.32 65.53 74.25
C ASP A 885 -20.86 65.12 74.36
N VAL A 886 -20.35 65.03 75.60
CA VAL A 886 -19.01 64.49 75.90
C VAL A 886 -18.88 63.06 75.38
N TYR A 887 -19.84 62.18 75.69
CA TYR A 887 -19.80 60.79 75.22
C TYR A 887 -19.98 60.66 73.70
N ARG A 888 -20.78 61.52 73.07
CA ARG A 888 -20.93 61.56 71.61
C ARG A 888 -19.61 61.92 70.91
N VAL A 889 -18.91 62.96 71.39
CA VAL A 889 -17.62 63.35 70.82
C VAL A 889 -16.53 62.32 71.10
N GLN A 890 -16.51 61.71 72.29
CA GLN A 890 -15.61 60.59 72.59
C GLN A 890 -15.81 59.42 71.63
N SER A 891 -17.06 59.05 71.33
CA SER A 891 -17.37 58.00 70.35
C SER A 891 -16.82 58.33 68.95
N LEU A 892 -17.01 59.57 68.48
CA LEU A 892 -16.47 60.03 67.19
C LEU A 892 -14.94 59.98 67.16
N LEU A 893 -14.28 60.41 68.24
CA LEU A 893 -12.82 60.35 68.38
C LEU A 893 -12.31 58.90 68.36
N GLN A 894 -12.96 57.99 69.08
CA GLN A 894 -12.59 56.57 69.04
C GLN A 894 -12.80 55.98 67.64
N ASN A 895 -13.87 56.35 66.93
CA ASN A 895 -14.08 55.92 65.53
C ASN A 895 -12.95 56.42 64.61
N ALA A 896 -12.53 57.68 64.75
CA ALA A 896 -11.42 58.24 63.98
C ALA A 896 -10.08 57.51 64.27
N ARG A 897 -9.81 57.15 65.53
CA ARG A 897 -8.64 56.34 65.90
C ARG A 897 -8.68 54.95 65.29
N VAL A 898 -9.84 54.29 65.28
CA VAL A 898 -10.01 53.00 64.59
C VAL A 898 -9.69 53.13 63.10
N ARG A 899 -10.17 54.19 62.43
CA ARG A 899 -9.87 54.44 61.01
C ARG A 899 -8.39 54.73 60.76
N GLN A 900 -7.73 55.46 61.66
CA GLN A 900 -6.30 55.70 61.57
C GLN A 900 -5.50 54.38 61.63
N GLU A 901 -5.82 53.49 62.57
CA GLU A 901 -5.17 52.18 62.68
C GLU A 901 -5.48 51.27 61.48
N GLU A 902 -6.69 51.34 60.93
CA GLU A 902 -7.06 50.64 59.70
C GLU A 902 -6.15 51.04 58.53
N TYR A 903 -5.97 52.35 58.28
CA TYR A 903 -5.10 52.81 57.18
C TYR A 903 -3.61 52.59 57.47
N ARG A 904 -3.16 52.65 58.74
CA ARG A 904 -1.79 52.24 59.12
C ARG A 904 -1.53 50.78 58.76
N MET A 905 -2.48 49.90 59.07
CA MET A 905 -2.41 48.49 58.72
C MET A 905 -2.34 48.31 57.20
N ARG A 906 -3.19 48.98 56.41
CA ARG A 906 -3.17 48.86 54.94
C ARG A 906 -1.85 49.34 54.34
N VAL A 907 -1.32 50.50 54.76
CA VAL A 907 0.00 50.99 54.32
C VAL A 907 1.10 49.97 54.64
N ALA A 908 1.06 49.34 55.81
CA ALA A 908 2.02 48.30 56.16
C ALA A 908 1.86 47.05 55.28
N GLN A 909 0.63 46.61 54.97
CA GLN A 909 0.36 45.49 54.08
C GLN A 909 0.82 45.78 52.64
N ASP A 910 0.57 46.98 52.13
CA ASP A 910 1.00 47.43 50.80
C ASP A 910 2.53 47.44 50.67
N LEU A 911 3.23 47.93 51.69
CA LEU A 911 4.70 47.88 51.74
C LEU A 911 5.22 46.44 51.74
N GLN A 912 4.57 45.52 52.47
CA GLN A 912 4.95 44.10 52.43
C GLN A 912 4.69 43.46 51.07
N TRP A 913 3.59 43.80 50.41
CA TRP A 913 3.33 43.33 49.05
C TRP A 913 4.35 43.87 48.06
N LEU A 914 4.72 45.15 48.18
CA LEU A 914 5.75 45.77 47.35
C LEU A 914 7.13 45.15 47.57
N ASN A 915 7.48 44.76 48.80
CA ASN A 915 8.71 44.01 49.10
C ASN A 915 8.80 42.70 48.29
N VAL A 916 7.67 41.99 48.14
CA VAL A 916 7.59 40.74 47.38
C VAL A 916 7.75 41.00 45.89
N LEU A 917 7.00 41.96 45.34
CA LEU A 917 7.04 42.29 43.91
C LEU A 917 8.41 42.82 43.47
N VAL A 918 9.03 43.71 44.28
CA VAL A 918 10.36 44.27 44.01
C VAL A 918 11.46 43.24 44.25
N GLY A 919 11.23 42.24 45.11
CA GLY A 919 12.18 41.18 45.42
C GLY A 919 13.28 41.59 46.40
N ARG A 920 13.14 42.76 47.04
CA ARG A 920 13.97 43.25 48.15
C ARG A 920 13.17 44.21 49.04
N PRO A 921 13.58 44.42 50.30
CA PRO A 921 12.96 45.43 51.16
C PRO A 921 12.98 46.83 50.53
N VAL A 922 11.84 47.51 50.54
CA VAL A 922 11.72 48.93 50.14
C VAL A 922 11.79 49.85 51.37
N PRO A 923 12.28 51.10 51.22
CA PRO A 923 12.28 52.07 52.30
C PRO A 923 10.87 52.31 52.88
N PRO A 924 10.72 52.48 54.21
CA PRO A 924 9.43 52.81 54.84
C PRO A 924 8.83 54.12 54.32
N GLU A 925 9.63 55.02 53.76
CA GLU A 925 9.19 56.28 53.16
C GLU A 925 8.66 56.13 51.72
N THR A 926 8.70 54.95 51.10
CA THR A 926 8.33 54.79 49.68
C THR A 926 6.93 55.30 49.34
N GLY A 927 6.81 56.18 48.34
CA GLY A 927 5.54 56.77 47.90
C GLY A 927 5.12 58.06 48.64
N SER A 928 6.00 58.67 49.45
CA SER A 928 5.79 60.03 50.00
C SER A 928 6.42 61.16 49.19
N ALA A 929 7.18 60.87 48.13
CA ALA A 929 7.94 61.89 47.40
C ALA A 929 7.07 62.91 46.66
N ARG A 930 5.88 62.50 46.18
CA ARG A 930 4.93 63.36 45.47
C ARG A 930 3.56 63.41 46.15
N PRO A 931 2.91 64.58 46.25
CA PRO A 931 1.57 64.69 46.81
C PRO A 931 0.54 63.97 45.93
N TRP A 932 -0.42 63.31 46.55
CA TRP A 932 -1.62 62.82 45.87
C TRP A 932 -2.53 64.03 45.56
N PRO A 933 -3.13 64.17 44.35
CA PRO A 933 -3.34 63.16 43.30
C PRO A 933 -2.47 63.36 42.04
N GLU A 934 -1.22 63.83 42.16
CA GLU A 934 -0.36 64.04 40.98
C GLU A 934 -0.18 62.74 40.17
N ARG A 935 -0.45 62.81 38.85
CA ARG A 935 -0.44 61.65 37.94
C ARG A 935 0.95 61.03 37.85
N SER A 936 1.06 59.74 38.15
CA SER A 936 2.29 58.96 37.97
C SER A 936 2.41 58.30 36.58
N THR A 937 1.36 58.33 35.75
CA THR A 937 1.31 57.65 34.43
C THR A 937 0.85 58.58 33.29
N ALA A 938 1.30 58.28 32.08
CA ALA A 938 0.88 58.93 30.84
C ALA A 938 -0.40 58.29 30.26
N GLN A 939 -1.12 59.02 29.40
CA GLN A 939 -2.26 58.48 28.65
C GLN A 939 -1.79 57.62 27.47
N VAL A 940 -2.51 56.53 27.20
CA VAL A 940 -2.17 55.54 26.16
C VAL A 940 -3.31 55.46 25.14
N ALA A 941 -2.98 55.45 23.85
CA ALA A 941 -3.95 55.28 22.77
C ALA A 941 -4.20 53.78 22.49
N ALA A 942 -5.48 53.39 22.32
CA ALA A 942 -5.89 51.98 22.25
C ALA A 942 -5.70 51.28 20.89
N GLY A 943 -5.42 52.01 19.81
CA GLY A 943 -5.16 51.41 18.50
C GLY A 943 -6.39 50.70 17.88
N LEU A 944 -6.13 49.81 16.91
CA LEU A 944 -7.14 48.92 16.30
C LEU A 944 -7.18 47.56 17.03
N PRO A 945 -8.35 46.92 17.19
CA PRO A 945 -8.45 45.58 17.78
C PRO A 945 -7.55 44.53 17.10
N SER A 946 -7.51 44.51 15.77
CA SER A 946 -6.67 43.58 14.99
C SER A 946 -5.17 43.69 15.29
N SER A 947 -4.69 44.87 15.70
CA SER A 947 -3.28 45.08 16.04
C SER A 947 -2.84 44.32 17.29
N LEU A 948 -3.77 43.95 18.18
CA LEU A 948 -3.46 43.20 19.40
C LEU A 948 -2.93 41.79 19.11
N LEU A 949 -3.46 41.14 18.08
CA LEU A 949 -3.06 39.77 17.70
C LEU A 949 -1.58 39.67 17.35
N GLN A 950 -0.96 40.77 16.90
CA GLN A 950 0.45 40.82 16.50
C GLN A 950 1.36 41.43 17.57
N ARG A 951 0.80 42.01 18.63
CA ARG A 951 1.55 42.82 19.60
C ARG A 951 1.55 42.22 21.00
N ARG A 952 0.45 41.62 21.44
CA ARG A 952 0.28 41.16 22.82
C ARG A 952 1.09 39.87 23.07
N PRO A 953 2.07 39.86 23.98
CA PRO A 953 2.99 38.73 24.13
C PRO A 953 2.32 37.39 24.53
N ASP A 954 1.26 37.44 25.34
CA ASP A 954 0.48 36.26 25.74
C ASP A 954 -0.26 35.61 24.55
N LEU A 955 -0.82 36.42 23.63
CA LEU A 955 -1.44 35.93 22.40
C LEU A 955 -0.40 35.32 21.44
N LEU A 956 0.76 35.98 21.30
CA LEU A 956 1.87 35.43 20.52
C LEU A 956 2.38 34.10 21.10
N ALA A 957 2.44 33.98 22.43
CA ALA A 957 2.79 32.73 23.10
C ALA A 957 1.75 31.64 22.84
N ALA A 958 0.45 31.98 22.90
CA ALA A 958 -0.62 31.04 22.60
C ALA A 958 -0.59 30.57 21.13
N TYR A 959 -0.34 31.48 20.18
CA TYR A 959 -0.20 31.13 18.77
C TYR A 959 1.02 30.25 18.49
N ALA A 960 2.18 30.54 19.10
CA ALA A 960 3.36 29.68 18.99
C ALA A 960 3.10 28.25 19.53
N ARG A 961 2.23 28.09 20.53
CA ARG A 961 1.78 26.75 20.98
C ARG A 961 0.87 26.05 19.96
N VAL A 962 0.08 26.79 19.17
CA VAL A 962 -0.69 26.24 18.04
C VAL A 962 0.27 25.72 16.96
N GLU A 963 1.30 26.49 16.60
CA GLU A 963 2.32 26.06 15.64
C GLU A 963 3.11 24.83 16.14
N ALA A 964 3.41 24.80 17.43
CA ALA A 964 4.03 23.64 18.07
C ALA A 964 3.14 22.39 17.98
N ALA A 965 1.85 22.52 18.32
CA ALA A 965 0.89 21.42 18.23
C ALA A 965 0.72 20.93 16.78
N ASN A 966 0.70 21.84 15.81
CA ASN A 966 0.62 21.50 14.39
C ASN A 966 1.84 20.68 13.93
N SER A 967 3.03 21.12 14.30
CA SER A 967 4.28 20.39 14.03
C SER A 967 4.25 19.01 14.69
N GLY A 968 3.65 18.88 15.88
CA GLY A 968 3.43 17.60 16.56
C GLY A 968 2.50 16.64 15.80
N VAL A 969 1.51 17.15 15.06
CA VAL A 969 0.68 16.32 14.14
C VAL A 969 1.54 15.80 12.99
N GLY A 970 2.41 16.64 12.40
CA GLY A 970 3.36 16.22 11.38
C GLY A 970 4.28 15.09 11.84
N ALA A 971 4.86 15.23 13.04
CA ALA A 971 5.70 14.19 13.64
C ALA A 971 4.94 12.88 13.90
N ALA A 972 3.69 12.96 14.38
CA ALA A 972 2.85 11.79 14.63
C ALA A 972 2.45 11.06 13.32
N LYS A 973 2.15 11.81 12.26
CA LYS A 973 1.86 11.25 10.92
C LYS A 973 3.09 10.62 10.29
N ALA A 974 4.26 11.26 10.41
CA ALA A 974 5.52 10.70 9.93
C ALA A 974 5.90 9.40 10.66
N ALA A 975 5.50 9.22 11.92
CA ALA A 975 5.71 7.97 12.66
C ALA A 975 4.90 6.76 12.12
N MET A 976 3.91 6.98 11.23
CA MET A 976 3.21 5.91 10.52
C MET A 976 3.99 5.37 9.31
N LEU A 977 5.05 6.07 8.89
CA LEU A 977 5.87 5.72 7.74
C LEU A 977 7.15 4.94 8.16
N PRO A 978 7.87 4.33 7.20
CA PRO A 978 9.08 3.57 7.51
C PRO A 978 10.16 4.47 8.12
N THR A 979 10.78 4.00 9.20
CA THR A 979 11.99 4.60 9.76
C THR A 979 13.21 3.95 9.13
N ILE A 980 14.10 4.76 8.55
CA ILE A 980 15.36 4.28 7.96
C ILE A 980 16.50 4.64 8.92
N SER A 981 17.12 3.63 9.50
CA SER A 981 18.26 3.76 10.41
C SER A 981 19.55 3.40 9.69
N LEU A 982 20.60 4.19 9.93
CA LEU A 982 21.96 3.97 9.46
C LEU A 982 22.85 3.70 10.66
N THR A 983 23.53 2.56 10.64
CA THR A 983 24.63 2.24 11.56
C THR A 983 25.89 2.10 10.73
N ALA A 984 26.91 2.89 11.02
CA ALA A 984 28.20 2.88 10.34
C ALA A 984 29.29 2.91 11.41
N LEU A 985 29.98 1.79 11.58
CA LEU A 985 30.96 1.55 12.62
C LEU A 985 32.29 1.14 11.99
N ALA A 986 33.39 1.62 12.53
CA ALA A 986 34.75 1.24 12.15
C ALA A 986 35.61 1.07 13.40
N GLY A 987 36.43 0.03 13.47
CA GLY A 987 37.18 -0.27 14.68
C GLY A 987 37.93 -1.60 14.66
N GLY A 988 38.26 -2.12 15.83
CA GLY A 988 38.94 -3.41 15.99
C GLY A 988 38.00 -4.46 16.60
N VAL A 989 38.07 -5.70 16.11
CA VAL A 989 37.36 -6.85 16.72
C VAL A 989 38.37 -7.99 16.92
N SER A 990 38.47 -8.52 18.14
CA SER A 990 39.36 -9.65 18.45
C SER A 990 38.73 -10.66 19.42
N LYS A 991 39.23 -11.89 19.41
CA LYS A 991 38.89 -12.93 20.41
C LYS A 991 39.65 -12.76 21.72
N GLU A 992 40.73 -11.98 21.71
CA GLU A 992 41.57 -11.68 22.86
C GLU A 992 41.75 -10.17 22.99
N LEU A 993 41.66 -9.63 24.20
CA LEU A 993 41.80 -8.19 24.45
C LEU A 993 43.19 -7.67 24.06
N SER A 994 44.22 -8.51 24.19
CA SER A 994 45.63 -8.19 23.89
C SER A 994 45.89 -7.86 22.43
N THR A 995 45.14 -8.46 21.50
CA THR A 995 45.36 -8.33 20.05
C THR A 995 44.38 -7.34 19.40
N LEU A 996 43.56 -6.65 20.19
CA LEU A 996 42.45 -5.82 19.70
C LEU A 996 42.88 -4.65 18.80
N LEU A 997 44.09 -4.11 19.01
CA LEU A 997 44.65 -2.99 18.25
C LEU A 997 45.70 -3.43 17.20
N ASP A 998 45.88 -4.74 17.00
CA ASP A 998 46.80 -5.25 15.99
C ASP A 998 46.30 -4.92 14.57
N SER A 999 47.22 -4.67 13.64
CA SER A 999 46.92 -4.25 12.27
C SER A 999 46.07 -5.26 11.47
N GLY A 1000 45.97 -6.51 11.92
CA GLY A 1000 45.16 -7.57 11.30
C GLY A 1000 43.69 -7.61 11.76
N ASN A 1001 43.32 -6.88 12.81
CA ASN A 1001 42.00 -6.99 13.47
C ASN A 1001 41.07 -5.80 13.18
N SER A 1002 41.39 -4.98 12.18
CA SER A 1002 40.52 -3.88 11.71
C SER A 1002 39.22 -4.42 11.11
N SER A 1003 38.10 -3.84 11.50
CA SER A 1003 36.75 -4.19 11.08
C SER A 1003 35.94 -2.93 10.79
N TRP A 1004 35.01 -3.03 9.86
CA TRP A 1004 34.03 -1.99 9.61
C TRP A 1004 32.68 -2.66 9.34
N ALA A 1005 31.60 -2.00 9.74
CA ALA A 1005 30.24 -2.47 9.56
C ALA A 1005 29.35 -1.30 9.13
N GLY A 1006 28.71 -1.46 7.97
CA GLY A 1006 27.66 -0.56 7.48
C GLY A 1006 26.34 -1.32 7.42
N VAL A 1007 25.36 -0.90 8.22
CA VAL A 1007 24.03 -1.51 8.29
C VAL A 1007 22.98 -0.44 8.04
N LEU A 1008 22.17 -0.64 7.01
CA LEU A 1008 20.94 0.11 6.77
C LEU A 1008 19.77 -0.74 7.25
N GLY A 1009 19.08 -0.28 8.29
CA GLY A 1009 17.90 -0.93 8.84
C GLY A 1009 16.64 -0.15 8.48
N VAL A 1010 15.69 -0.78 7.81
CA VAL A 1010 14.36 -0.18 7.57
C VAL A 1010 13.35 -0.85 8.48
N SER A 1011 12.68 -0.07 9.31
CA SER A 1011 11.62 -0.53 10.19
C SER A 1011 10.31 0.12 9.75
N LEU A 1012 9.38 -0.68 9.23
CA LEU A 1012 7.99 -0.28 9.02
C LEU A 1012 7.10 -1.10 9.94
N PRO A 1013 6.61 -0.51 11.03
CA PRO A 1013 5.73 -1.22 11.94
C PRO A 1013 4.34 -1.45 11.32
N ILE A 1014 4.03 -2.70 10.98
CA ILE A 1014 2.80 -3.06 10.25
C ILE A 1014 1.58 -3.14 11.18
N PHE A 1015 1.78 -3.58 12.43
CA PHE A 1015 0.70 -3.82 13.38
C PHE A 1015 1.10 -3.38 14.80
N ASP A 1016 0.28 -2.55 15.43
CA ASP A 1016 0.51 -2.01 16.78
C ASP A 1016 -0.79 -1.84 17.58
N TRP A 1017 -1.83 -2.60 17.24
CA TRP A 1017 -3.16 -2.52 17.87
C TRP A 1017 -3.76 -1.11 17.87
N GLY A 1018 -3.42 -0.28 16.87
CA GLY A 1018 -3.96 1.07 16.73
C GLY A 1018 -3.21 2.15 17.52
N ARG A 1019 -2.09 1.82 18.18
CA ARG A 1019 -1.31 2.76 19.00
C ARG A 1019 -0.92 4.04 18.25
N ARG A 1020 -0.40 3.93 17.03
CA ARG A 1020 -0.02 5.12 16.24
C ARG A 1020 -1.22 5.91 15.73
N SER A 1021 -2.31 5.23 15.36
CA SER A 1021 -3.55 5.90 14.98
C SER A 1021 -4.08 6.74 16.13
N ALA A 1022 -4.14 6.17 17.33
CA ALA A 1022 -4.52 6.89 18.54
C ALA A 1022 -3.58 8.06 18.85
N ASN A 1023 -2.27 7.92 18.62
CA ASN A 1023 -1.32 9.02 18.78
C ASN A 1023 -1.54 10.16 17.78
N VAL A 1024 -1.87 9.86 16.52
CA VAL A 1024 -2.22 10.89 15.53
C VAL A 1024 -3.50 11.61 15.94
N SER A 1025 -4.55 10.88 16.30
CA SER A 1025 -5.78 11.48 16.83
C SER A 1025 -5.50 12.34 18.07
N ALA A 1026 -4.67 11.86 19.02
CA ALA A 1026 -4.31 12.64 20.20
C ALA A 1026 -3.54 13.93 19.85
N SER A 1027 -2.69 13.92 18.83
CA SER A 1027 -2.02 15.13 18.36
C SER A 1027 -2.97 16.09 17.64
N GLU A 1028 -3.95 15.58 16.88
CA GLU A 1028 -5.00 16.39 16.24
C GLU A 1028 -5.89 17.06 17.30
N GLU A 1029 -6.27 16.35 18.36
CA GLU A 1029 -7.01 16.91 19.49
C GLU A 1029 -6.19 17.95 20.28
N ARG A 1030 -4.86 17.75 20.43
CA ARG A 1030 -3.99 18.78 21.03
C ARG A 1030 -3.93 20.05 20.18
N LEU A 1031 -3.93 19.92 18.85
CA LEU A 1031 -4.00 21.08 17.96
C LEU A 1031 -5.34 21.80 18.10
N ALA A 1032 -6.45 21.06 18.15
CA ALA A 1032 -7.78 21.64 18.38
C ALA A 1032 -7.86 22.37 19.74
N ALA A 1033 -7.35 21.75 20.81
CA ALA A 1033 -7.30 22.36 22.13
C ALA A 1033 -6.40 23.61 22.17
N ALA A 1034 -5.25 23.59 21.48
CA ALA A 1034 -4.37 24.75 21.36
C ALA A 1034 -5.05 25.89 20.60
N MET A 1035 -5.77 25.58 19.51
CA MET A 1035 -6.53 26.56 18.72
C MET A 1035 -7.62 27.22 19.58
N ALA A 1036 -8.42 26.42 20.27
CA ALA A 1036 -9.46 26.93 21.18
C ALA A 1036 -8.88 27.76 22.33
N SER A 1037 -7.70 27.39 22.85
CA SER A 1037 -7.01 28.16 23.88
C SER A 1037 -6.53 29.52 23.35
N TYR A 1038 -6.03 29.57 22.12
CA TYR A 1038 -5.67 30.82 21.45
C TYR A 1038 -6.90 31.70 21.20
N GLU A 1039 -8.00 31.13 20.73
CA GLU A 1039 -9.27 31.85 20.52
C GLU A 1039 -9.82 32.43 21.83
N SER A 1040 -9.81 31.64 22.90
CA SER A 1040 -10.20 32.09 24.24
C SER A 1040 -9.29 33.21 24.76
N ALA A 1041 -7.97 33.08 24.59
CA ALA A 1041 -7.02 34.11 24.99
C ALA A 1041 -7.27 35.43 24.24
N ALA A 1042 -7.57 35.37 22.93
CA ALA A 1042 -7.91 36.54 22.14
C ALA A 1042 -9.21 37.21 22.62
N GLN A 1043 -10.25 36.42 22.89
CA GLN A 1043 -11.51 36.94 23.44
C GLN A 1043 -11.34 37.62 24.80
N VAL A 1044 -10.55 37.02 25.69
CA VAL A 1044 -10.22 37.60 27.00
C VAL A 1044 -9.44 38.90 26.82
N ALA A 1045 -8.47 38.94 25.91
CA ALA A 1045 -7.70 40.15 25.62
C ALA A 1045 -8.59 41.28 25.08
N PHE A 1046 -9.51 40.99 24.15
CA PHE A 1046 -10.47 41.99 23.66
C PHE A 1046 -11.39 42.51 24.77
N ARG A 1047 -11.87 41.62 25.64
CA ARG A 1047 -12.70 41.99 26.79
C ARG A 1047 -11.96 42.90 27.76
N GLU A 1048 -10.70 42.61 28.07
CA GLU A 1048 -9.89 43.41 28.99
C GLU A 1048 -9.67 44.84 28.48
N VAL A 1049 -9.35 45.01 27.20
CA VAL A 1049 -9.21 46.33 26.59
C VAL A 1049 -10.55 47.06 26.56
N ALA A 1050 -11.63 46.38 26.16
CA ALA A 1050 -12.97 46.96 26.16
C ALA A 1050 -13.40 47.41 27.57
N HIS A 1051 -13.18 46.59 28.61
CA HIS A 1051 -13.48 46.94 30.00
C HIS A 1051 -12.69 48.18 30.46
N ALA A 1052 -11.40 48.25 30.13
CA ALA A 1052 -10.56 49.38 30.52
C ALA A 1052 -10.97 50.68 29.81
N LEU A 1053 -11.39 50.61 28.55
CA LEU A 1053 -11.92 51.74 27.79
C LEU A 1053 -13.27 52.22 28.35
N ILE A 1054 -14.23 51.31 28.55
CA ILE A 1054 -15.54 51.64 29.13
C ILE A 1054 -15.38 52.24 30.54
N ALA A 1055 -14.48 51.68 31.35
CA ALA A 1055 -14.17 52.23 32.66
C ALA A 1055 -13.58 53.64 32.54
N GLY A 1056 -12.69 53.90 31.58
CA GLY A 1056 -12.15 55.23 31.32
C GLY A 1056 -13.23 56.27 31.02
N ASP A 1057 -14.15 55.94 30.11
CA ASP A 1057 -15.24 56.83 29.67
C ASP A 1057 -16.18 57.23 30.82
N HIS A 1058 -16.43 56.32 31.77
CA HIS A 1058 -17.34 56.58 32.89
C HIS A 1058 -16.64 57.08 34.16
N LEU A 1059 -15.36 56.78 34.37
CA LEU A 1059 -14.61 57.25 35.54
C LEU A 1059 -14.31 58.75 35.44
N GLN A 1060 -14.06 59.27 34.25
CA GLN A 1060 -13.71 60.68 34.07
C GLN A 1060 -14.86 61.64 34.49
N PRO A 1061 -16.12 61.47 34.03
CA PRO A 1061 -17.23 62.30 34.50
C PRO A 1061 -17.55 62.12 36.00
N GLN A 1062 -17.41 60.89 36.52
CA GLN A 1062 -17.59 60.65 37.96
C GLN A 1062 -16.56 61.41 38.79
N LEU A 1063 -15.30 61.45 38.33
CA LEU A 1063 -14.22 62.15 39.00
C LEU A 1063 -14.47 63.66 39.02
N GLU A 1064 -14.87 64.24 37.88
CA GLU A 1064 -15.22 65.66 37.77
C GLU A 1064 -16.39 66.04 38.70
N ALA A 1065 -17.45 65.22 38.73
CA ALA A 1065 -18.60 65.44 39.60
C ALA A 1065 -18.24 65.32 41.08
N GLN A 1066 -17.43 64.33 41.48
CA GLN A 1066 -17.01 64.16 42.86
C GLN A 1066 -16.04 65.27 43.31
N GLN A 1067 -15.14 65.73 42.43
CA GLN A 1067 -14.29 66.89 42.70
C GLN A 1067 -15.13 68.15 42.94
N ALA A 1068 -16.11 68.42 42.07
CA ALA A 1068 -17.03 69.53 42.24
C ALA A 1068 -17.82 69.42 43.56
N ARG A 1069 -18.26 68.21 43.93
CA ARG A 1069 -18.95 67.95 45.21
C ARG A 1069 -18.06 68.26 46.42
N VAL A 1070 -16.80 67.82 46.42
CA VAL A 1070 -15.87 68.11 47.52
C VAL A 1070 -15.64 69.62 47.66
N LEU A 1071 -15.45 70.34 46.56
CA LEU A 1071 -15.30 71.81 46.58
C LEU A 1071 -16.52 72.52 47.19
N VAL A 1072 -17.73 72.01 46.95
CA VAL A 1072 -18.96 72.53 47.57
C VAL A 1072 -19.00 72.19 49.06
N LEU A 1073 -18.69 70.94 49.43
CA LEU A 1073 -18.65 70.51 50.83
C LEU A 1073 -17.62 71.27 51.65
N GLU A 1074 -16.48 71.66 51.06
CA GLU A 1074 -15.47 72.51 51.71
C GLU A 1074 -16.04 73.88 52.07
N LYS A 1075 -16.82 74.49 51.17
CA LYS A 1075 -17.51 75.76 51.43
C LYS A 1075 -18.57 75.59 52.52
N VAL A 1076 -19.38 74.53 52.46
CA VAL A 1076 -20.41 74.22 53.45
C VAL A 1076 -19.79 74.05 54.85
N ALA A 1077 -18.74 73.23 54.96
CA ALA A 1077 -18.04 73.02 56.22
C ALA A 1077 -17.36 74.31 56.73
N GLY A 1078 -16.81 75.13 55.85
CA GLY A 1078 -16.21 76.43 56.21
C GLY A 1078 -17.24 77.44 56.74
N ILE A 1079 -18.40 77.55 56.10
CA ILE A 1079 -19.51 78.41 56.54
C ILE A 1079 -20.05 77.92 57.88
N SER A 1080 -20.39 76.64 58.01
CA SER A 1080 -20.93 76.07 59.24
C SER A 1080 -19.94 76.22 60.40
N ARG A 1081 -18.64 76.01 60.18
CA ARG A 1081 -17.59 76.26 61.19
C ARG A 1081 -17.56 77.73 61.65
N THR A 1082 -17.76 78.68 60.73
CA THR A 1082 -17.80 80.11 61.05
C THR A 1082 -19.05 80.46 61.85
N ARG A 1083 -20.22 79.90 61.50
CA ARG A 1083 -21.47 80.08 62.24
C ARG A 1083 -21.40 79.49 63.65
N PHE A 1084 -20.84 78.30 63.79
CA PHE A 1084 -20.59 77.67 65.09
C PHE A 1084 -19.69 78.54 65.98
N ARG A 1085 -18.56 79.04 65.45
CA ARG A 1085 -17.65 79.94 66.18
C ARG A 1085 -18.30 81.25 66.62
N SER A 1086 -19.26 81.75 65.83
CA SER A 1086 -20.03 82.95 66.14
C SER A 1086 -21.28 82.67 67.00
N GLY A 1087 -21.49 81.43 67.46
CA GLY A 1087 -22.62 81.03 68.31
C GLY A 1087 -23.97 80.93 67.58
N MET A 1088 -23.98 80.94 66.24
CA MET A 1088 -25.19 80.93 65.41
C MET A 1088 -25.66 79.53 64.97
N GLU A 1089 -24.94 78.48 65.35
CA GLU A 1089 -25.18 77.08 64.97
C GLU A 1089 -24.65 76.16 66.07
N ASP A 1090 -25.25 74.96 66.24
CA ASP A 1090 -24.78 73.99 67.23
C ASP A 1090 -23.55 73.19 66.75
N TYR A 1091 -22.84 72.56 67.69
CA TYR A 1091 -21.62 71.81 67.38
C TYR A 1091 -21.89 70.61 66.46
N PHE A 1092 -23.00 69.89 66.67
CA PHE A 1092 -23.27 68.64 65.95
C PHE A 1092 -23.67 68.87 64.49
N SER A 1093 -24.35 69.98 64.19
CA SER A 1093 -24.64 70.43 62.83
C SER A 1093 -23.35 70.76 62.08
N SER A 1094 -22.40 71.42 62.76
CA SER A 1094 -21.07 71.67 62.20
C SER A 1094 -20.24 70.41 62.01
N GLN A 1095 -20.37 69.45 62.94
CA GLN A 1095 -19.71 68.16 62.85
C GLN A 1095 -20.30 67.29 61.73
N ASP A 1096 -21.61 67.36 61.47
CA ASP A 1096 -22.25 66.66 60.36
C ASP A 1096 -21.71 67.18 59.02
N ALA A 1097 -21.59 68.50 58.85
CA ALA A 1097 -20.96 69.10 57.66
C ALA A 1097 -19.49 68.65 57.47
N GLN A 1098 -18.72 68.55 58.56
CA GLN A 1098 -17.34 68.03 58.51
C GLN A 1098 -17.29 66.53 58.17
N ARG A 1099 -18.22 65.72 58.68
CA ARG A 1099 -18.32 64.28 58.36
C ARG A 1099 -18.65 64.07 56.88
N GLU A 1100 -19.55 64.86 56.32
CA GLU A 1100 -19.86 64.81 54.89
C GLU A 1100 -18.64 65.18 54.03
N LEU A 1101 -17.90 66.23 54.41
CA LEU A 1101 -16.65 66.60 53.74
C LEU A 1101 -15.62 65.48 53.81
N TYR A 1102 -15.37 64.91 55.00
CA TYR A 1102 -14.42 63.80 55.19
C TYR A 1102 -14.79 62.59 54.32
N THR A 1103 -16.08 62.21 54.31
CA THR A 1103 -16.58 61.10 53.49
C THR A 1103 -16.42 61.40 52.00
N GLY A 1104 -16.70 62.64 51.58
CA GLY A 1104 -16.53 63.10 50.20
C GLY A 1104 -15.06 63.06 49.75
N GLN A 1105 -14.13 63.48 50.61
CA GLN A 1105 -12.68 63.45 50.36
C GLN A 1105 -12.15 62.01 50.29
N GLN A 1106 -12.61 61.12 51.18
CA GLN A 1106 -12.29 59.69 51.10
C GLN A 1106 -12.75 59.09 49.76
N GLN A 1107 -14.01 59.29 49.39
CA GLN A 1107 -14.57 58.81 48.12
C GLN A 1107 -13.82 59.37 46.90
N LEU A 1108 -13.36 60.63 46.98
CA LEU A 1108 -12.56 61.24 45.92
C LEU A 1108 -11.20 60.54 45.77
N ILE A 1109 -10.49 60.25 46.86
CA ILE A 1109 -9.21 59.53 46.83
C ILE A 1109 -9.38 58.12 46.25
N GLU A 1110 -10.41 57.38 46.69
CA GLU A 1110 -10.72 56.05 46.16
C GLU A 1110 -11.05 56.07 44.66
N LEU A 1111 -11.79 57.10 44.19
CA LEU A 1111 -12.13 57.25 42.78
C LEU A 1111 -10.92 57.65 41.93
N GLN A 1112 -10.05 58.50 42.45
CA GLN A 1112 -8.76 58.84 41.81
C GLN A 1112 -7.86 57.61 41.69
N LEU A 1113 -7.83 56.73 42.71
CA LEU A 1113 -7.10 55.47 42.65
C LEU A 1113 -7.67 54.56 41.56
N LYS A 1114 -9.01 54.41 41.49
CA LYS A 1114 -9.67 53.63 40.42
C LYS A 1114 -9.28 54.14 39.02
N ALA A 1115 -9.25 55.44 38.81
CA ALA A 1115 -8.83 56.03 37.53
C ALA A 1115 -7.35 55.77 37.21
N ALA A 1116 -6.46 55.89 38.20
CA ALA A 1116 -5.03 55.63 38.02
C ALA A 1116 -4.74 54.15 37.72
N VAL A 1117 -5.37 53.23 38.47
CA VAL A 1117 -5.28 51.77 38.23
C VAL A 1117 -5.86 51.40 36.86
N ASN A 1118 -6.94 52.03 36.42
CA ASN A 1118 -7.51 51.80 35.09
C ASN A 1118 -6.53 52.17 33.97
N SER A 1119 -5.78 53.27 34.11
CA SER A 1119 -4.73 53.66 33.14
C SER A 1119 -3.63 52.59 33.03
N VAL A 1120 -3.19 52.02 34.14
CA VAL A 1120 -2.21 50.91 34.16
C VAL A 1120 -2.80 49.64 33.56
N ASN A 1121 -4.05 49.30 33.88
CA ASN A 1121 -4.72 48.13 33.32
C ASN A 1121 -4.92 48.24 31.81
N LEU A 1122 -5.24 49.43 31.28
CA LEU A 1122 -5.32 49.68 29.85
C LEU A 1122 -3.96 49.49 29.17
N TYR A 1123 -2.89 50.04 29.76
CA TYR A 1123 -1.53 49.84 29.26
C TYR A 1123 -1.15 48.34 29.17
N LYS A 1124 -1.43 47.58 30.23
CA LYS A 1124 -1.20 46.13 30.27
C LYS A 1124 -2.05 45.37 29.23
N ALA A 1125 -3.34 45.69 29.14
CA ALA A 1125 -4.27 45.02 28.25
C ALA A 1125 -3.90 45.20 26.76
N LEU A 1126 -3.28 46.34 26.42
CA LEU A 1126 -2.80 46.66 25.07
C LEU A 1126 -1.45 46.00 24.71
N GLY A 1127 -0.81 45.27 25.62
CA GLY A 1127 0.52 44.70 25.38
C GLY A 1127 1.68 45.67 25.66
N GLY A 1128 1.48 46.65 26.55
CA GLY A 1128 2.43 47.71 26.84
C GLY A 1128 3.83 47.20 27.25
N GLY A 1129 4.88 47.76 26.64
CA GLY A 1129 6.27 47.47 27.00
C GLY A 1129 6.97 46.43 26.11
N TRP A 1130 6.31 45.92 25.07
CA TRP A 1130 6.94 45.10 24.04
C TRP A 1130 7.43 45.97 22.86
N GLY A 1131 8.61 46.56 23.02
CA GLY A 1131 9.46 47.02 21.93
C GLY A 1131 10.74 46.20 21.91
N ARG A 1132 11.23 45.79 20.74
CA ARG A 1132 12.59 45.23 20.61
C ARG A 1132 13.57 46.29 21.12
N ALA A 1133 14.15 46.06 22.30
CA ALA A 1133 15.43 46.65 22.67
C ALA A 1133 16.54 45.88 21.94
#